data_AF-A0A419ERT1-F1
#
_entry.id   AF-A0A419ERT1-F1
#
_cell.length_a   1.000
_cell.length_b   1.000
_cell.length_c   1.000
_cell.angle_alpha   90.00
_cell.angle_beta   90.00
_cell.angle_gamma   90.00
#
_symmetry.space_group_name_H-M   'P 1'
#
loop_
_entity.id
_entity.type
_entity.pdbx_description
1 polymer ?
#
loop_
_entity_poly.entity_id
_entity_poly.type
_entity_poly.pdbx_seq_one_letter_code
_entity_poly.pdbx_strand_id
1 'polypeptide(L)'
;MTFLNPAVLFGLIATAIPVLIHLLNLRKLKKIDFSTLSFLKELQKNKIRKVKLKQWLLLVLRFLIILFLVGAFARPALKGISIGGTTSSAKTTAVFIIDNTFSMSVVDEKGSYFNRAKQVVKNILSELQDGDEIAIIPAAGLNNQLRLTNNLSEVKKTIDELEISSVSGTLHYAVLEAARLLEGSKNFNKEIYLLTDFQKSRLAERDETISDLSQLLDERVKMYTFDFSGKEIYNIAVETFEAGNQIFEKDKQISFNAQIKNYSKQPVNNLVASLYINGERSAQQSINLAEYESKKILFETILKHSGFINAQVEIEDDDIIQDNKGYLSLNIPEQINVLILSENPNDAKFVELPLQVSSENNFVKTDTRNIAQLQSVNLSGYDATIIIADNFAGYADKLKSYIKEGGSILILPGSNGYFNQFKNSCSALQINTLVSAAGNINSGKSTAIFDQVDFEHPVFTGMFTKGTKKKIESPEIYFYYRQNTQGSGNNIIALSDNSSFLAEYKIEKGKIFILSVSPVLSWSNFPLKGIFVPLIYKSVLYLAAKDNANLSGIAGEEVDINLQKISGAQITIQKPSGIKEAVNLNNFNSQNYINYRNTAETGIYKVFSGDKQFMNFTINTNPLESNTEKLKKDEFDDYLKKINFKGTVVNLKPDENYFAKIQQARFGSELWKIFLIIAFVLALIEMMVARSAKKDLV
;
A
#
# COMPACT_ATOMS: atom_id res chain seq x y z
N MET A 1 -29.79 12.81 -34.80
CA MET A 1 -30.45 13.55 -33.71
C MET A 1 -31.50 12.64 -33.12
N THR A 2 -31.55 12.52 -31.81
CA THR A 2 -32.59 11.79 -31.07
C THR A 2 -33.56 12.79 -30.46
N PHE A 3 -34.84 12.45 -30.35
CA PHE A 3 -35.87 13.31 -29.74
C PHE A 3 -36.27 12.70 -28.40
N LEU A 4 -36.16 13.48 -27.31
CA LEU A 4 -36.54 12.99 -25.97
C LEU A 4 -38.06 12.81 -25.83
N ASN A 5 -38.85 13.60 -26.55
CA ASN A 5 -40.31 13.51 -26.57
C ASN A 5 -40.85 13.28 -27.99
N PRO A 6 -40.74 12.07 -28.55
CA PRO A 6 -41.14 11.80 -29.94
C PRO A 6 -42.65 11.99 -30.19
N ALA A 7 -43.50 11.83 -29.16
CA ALA A 7 -44.95 12.06 -29.28
C ALA A 7 -45.29 13.51 -29.68
N VAL A 8 -44.44 14.48 -29.32
CA VAL A 8 -44.66 15.89 -29.65
C VAL A 8 -44.51 16.17 -31.15
N LEU A 9 -43.84 15.28 -31.90
CA LEU A 9 -43.72 15.41 -33.36
C LEU A 9 -45.08 15.32 -34.08
N PHE A 10 -46.11 14.69 -33.49
CA PHE A 10 -47.47 14.76 -34.03
C PHE A 10 -48.01 16.21 -34.06
N GLY A 11 -47.48 17.10 -33.21
CA GLY A 11 -47.74 18.53 -33.25
C GLY A 11 -47.31 19.21 -34.56
N LEU A 12 -46.48 18.58 -35.38
CA LEU A 12 -46.15 19.09 -36.73
C LEU A 12 -47.38 19.21 -37.62
N ILE A 13 -48.46 18.46 -37.36
CA ILE A 13 -49.74 18.62 -38.07
C ILE A 13 -50.28 20.05 -37.92
N ALA A 14 -50.02 20.73 -36.81
CA ALA A 14 -50.44 22.12 -36.59
C ALA A 14 -49.78 23.10 -37.57
N THR A 15 -48.63 22.75 -38.18
CA THR A 15 -48.01 23.59 -39.22
C THR A 15 -48.86 23.68 -40.49
N ALA A 16 -49.83 22.79 -40.69
CA ALA A 16 -50.79 22.87 -41.79
C ALA A 16 -51.86 23.95 -41.59
N ILE A 17 -52.09 24.42 -40.35
CA ILE A 17 -53.16 25.39 -40.03
C ILE A 17 -52.98 26.71 -40.80
N PRO A 18 -51.81 27.39 -40.80
CA PRO A 18 -51.63 28.62 -41.57
C PRO A 18 -51.83 28.44 -43.08
N VAL A 19 -51.42 27.28 -43.62
CA VAL A 19 -51.54 26.95 -45.05
C VAL A 19 -53.01 26.75 -45.42
N LEU A 20 -53.76 25.99 -44.61
CA LEU A 20 -55.20 25.78 -44.81
C LEU A 20 -55.98 27.10 -44.71
N ILE A 21 -55.68 27.92 -43.70
CA ILE A 21 -56.30 29.25 -43.58
C ILE A 21 -55.97 30.12 -44.80
N HIS A 22 -54.73 30.12 -45.27
CA HIS A 22 -54.34 30.87 -46.48
C HIS A 22 -55.12 30.41 -47.71
N LEU A 23 -55.28 29.10 -47.89
CA LEU A 23 -55.98 28.51 -49.04
C LEU A 23 -57.49 28.75 -48.98
N LEU A 24 -58.09 28.73 -47.79
CA LEU A 24 -59.50 29.09 -47.57
C LEU A 24 -59.77 30.59 -47.81
N ASN A 25 -58.80 31.45 -47.51
CA ASN A 25 -58.89 32.90 -47.74
C ASN A 25 -58.70 33.31 -49.22
N LEU A 26 -58.49 32.36 -50.13
CA LEU A 26 -58.46 32.60 -51.58
C LEU A 26 -59.88 32.76 -52.20
N ARG A 27 -60.95 32.70 -51.41
CA ARG A 27 -62.32 32.84 -51.92
C ARG A 27 -62.67 34.31 -52.26
N LYS A 28 -62.63 34.56 -53.57
CA LYS A 28 -63.20 35.66 -54.39
C LYS A 28 -63.72 36.91 -53.65
N LEU A 29 -62.98 38.01 -53.81
CA LEU A 29 -63.52 39.36 -53.70
C LEU A 29 -64.69 39.53 -54.69
N LYS A 30 -65.83 40.01 -54.19
CA LYS A 30 -66.99 40.41 -55.00
C LYS A 30 -66.53 41.54 -55.93
N LYS A 31 -66.51 41.29 -57.24
CA LYS A 31 -66.25 42.33 -58.23
C LYS A 31 -67.48 43.24 -58.29
N ILE A 32 -67.27 44.53 -58.09
CA ILE A 32 -68.25 45.58 -58.39
C ILE A 32 -67.71 46.27 -59.62
N ASP A 33 -68.45 46.19 -60.73
CA ASP A 33 -68.06 46.88 -61.96
C ASP A 33 -68.44 48.36 -61.82
N PHE A 34 -67.44 49.23 -61.96
CA PHE A 34 -67.62 50.68 -62.00
C PHE A 34 -66.99 51.21 -63.28
N SER A 35 -67.72 52.09 -63.98
CA SER A 35 -67.31 52.60 -65.27
C SER A 35 -66.24 53.69 -65.10
N THR A 36 -65.18 53.63 -65.93
CA THR A 36 -64.02 54.57 -66.03
C THR A 36 -62.77 54.28 -65.16
N LEU A 37 -61.94 53.29 -65.54
CA LEU A 37 -60.64 52.98 -64.89
C LEU A 37 -59.54 52.55 -65.90
N SER A 38 -59.33 53.28 -67.00
CA SER A 38 -58.19 53.00 -67.88
C SER A 38 -56.86 53.57 -67.35
N PHE A 39 -56.90 54.64 -66.54
CA PHE A 39 -55.70 55.34 -66.03
C PHE A 39 -55.13 54.82 -64.69
N LEU A 40 -55.84 53.92 -63.99
CA LEU A 40 -55.45 53.41 -62.65
C LEU A 40 -54.81 52.01 -62.67
N LYS A 41 -54.82 51.32 -63.83
CA LYS A 41 -54.29 49.96 -63.98
C LYS A 41 -52.75 49.88 -63.99
N GLU A 42 -52.07 50.97 -64.33
CA GLU A 42 -50.61 50.98 -64.48
C GLU A 42 -49.86 51.14 -63.14
N LEU A 43 -50.49 51.76 -62.13
CA LEU A 43 -49.94 51.88 -60.76
C LEU A 43 -50.26 50.69 -59.82
N GLN A 44 -51.20 49.80 -60.18
CA GLN A 44 -51.59 48.66 -59.34
C GLN A 44 -50.70 47.41 -59.48
N LYS A 45 -50.04 47.19 -60.62
CA LYS A 45 -49.24 45.96 -60.84
C LYS A 45 -48.05 45.82 -59.88
N ASN A 46 -47.40 46.92 -59.51
CA ASN A 46 -46.25 46.89 -58.58
C ASN A 46 -46.67 46.77 -57.10
N LYS A 47 -47.79 47.38 -56.70
CA LYS A 47 -48.30 47.31 -55.31
C LYS A 47 -48.86 45.91 -54.99
N ILE A 48 -49.59 45.29 -55.92
CA ILE A 48 -50.15 43.93 -55.76
C ILE A 48 -49.05 42.87 -55.64
N ARG A 49 -47.95 42.98 -56.41
CA ARG A 49 -46.81 42.05 -56.31
C ARG A 49 -46.12 42.11 -54.93
N LYS A 50 -45.90 43.31 -54.39
CA LYS A 50 -45.31 43.49 -53.04
C LYS A 50 -46.20 42.93 -51.93
N VAL A 51 -47.52 43.13 -52.02
CA VAL A 51 -48.49 42.58 -51.05
C VAL A 51 -48.50 41.05 -51.10
N LYS A 52 -48.52 40.45 -52.31
CA LYS A 52 -48.44 38.99 -52.45
C LYS A 52 -47.13 38.42 -51.90
N LEU A 53 -45.99 39.07 -52.16
CA LEU A 53 -44.70 38.63 -51.64
C LEU A 53 -44.66 38.66 -50.09
N LYS A 54 -45.20 39.73 -49.48
CA LYS A 54 -45.31 39.83 -48.01
C LYS A 54 -46.27 38.80 -47.41
N GLN A 55 -47.36 38.46 -48.11
CA GLN A 55 -48.29 37.41 -47.67
C GLN A 55 -47.63 36.02 -47.70
N TRP A 56 -46.86 35.71 -48.75
CA TRP A 56 -46.07 34.48 -48.81
C TRP A 56 -44.98 34.46 -47.73
N LEU A 57 -44.30 35.58 -47.49
CA LEU A 57 -43.31 35.70 -46.42
C LEU A 57 -43.92 35.48 -45.02
N LEU A 58 -45.09 36.06 -44.75
CA LEU A 58 -45.83 35.86 -43.51
C LEU A 58 -46.28 34.40 -43.33
N LEU A 59 -46.69 33.75 -44.40
CA LEU A 59 -47.05 32.34 -44.38
C LEU A 59 -45.85 31.47 -44.00
N VAL A 60 -44.69 31.71 -44.62
CA VAL A 60 -43.43 31.01 -44.31
C VAL A 60 -43.00 31.27 -42.87
N LEU A 61 -43.06 32.51 -42.37
CA LEU A 61 -42.72 32.83 -40.99
C LEU A 61 -43.62 32.09 -39.99
N ARG A 62 -44.94 32.08 -40.21
CA ARG A 62 -45.88 31.34 -39.35
C ARG A 62 -45.64 29.85 -39.35
N PHE A 63 -45.33 29.28 -40.52
CA PHE A 63 -44.95 27.88 -40.64
C PHE A 63 -43.68 27.58 -39.83
N LEU A 64 -42.64 28.40 -40.00
CA LEU A 64 -41.37 28.23 -39.29
C LEU A 64 -41.51 28.41 -37.78
N ILE A 65 -42.31 29.36 -37.30
CA ILE A 65 -42.57 29.54 -35.86
C ILE A 65 -43.15 28.26 -35.26
N ILE A 66 -44.18 27.69 -35.87
CA ILE A 66 -44.80 26.45 -35.37
C ILE A 66 -43.81 25.29 -35.47
N LEU A 67 -43.05 25.18 -36.56
CA LEU A 67 -42.02 24.16 -36.74
C LEU A 67 -40.95 24.20 -35.63
N PHE A 68 -40.38 25.38 -35.35
CA PHE A 68 -39.34 25.55 -34.32
C PHE A 68 -39.91 25.41 -32.90
N LEU A 69 -41.16 25.81 -32.67
CA LEU A 69 -41.83 25.65 -31.38
C LEU A 69 -42.12 24.17 -31.08
N VAL A 70 -42.65 23.43 -32.05
CA VAL A 70 -42.79 21.96 -31.95
C VAL A 70 -41.42 21.30 -31.78
N GLY A 71 -40.39 21.77 -32.51
CA GLY A 71 -39.00 21.34 -32.34
C GLY A 71 -38.46 21.59 -30.93
N ALA A 72 -38.75 22.74 -30.32
CA ALA A 72 -38.35 23.05 -28.95
C ALA A 72 -38.98 22.07 -27.94
N PHE A 73 -40.28 21.79 -28.05
CA PHE A 73 -40.95 20.84 -27.16
C PHE A 73 -40.58 19.38 -27.42
N ALA A 74 -40.17 19.02 -28.63
CA ALA A 74 -39.66 17.70 -28.97
C ALA A 74 -38.25 17.42 -28.39
N ARG A 75 -37.55 18.46 -27.90
CA ARG A 75 -36.21 18.41 -27.27
C ARG A 75 -35.20 17.56 -28.08
N PRO A 76 -34.79 18.01 -29.28
CA PRO A 76 -33.77 17.33 -30.07
C PRO A 76 -32.40 17.38 -29.39
N ALA A 77 -31.69 16.25 -29.40
CA ALA A 77 -30.33 16.09 -28.88
C ALA A 77 -29.35 15.66 -29.99
N LEU A 78 -28.12 16.18 -29.95
CA LEU A 78 -27.02 15.83 -30.86
C LEU A 78 -26.18 14.68 -30.31
N LYS A 79 -25.97 13.64 -31.14
CA LYS A 79 -25.16 12.42 -30.93
C LYS A 79 -25.15 11.82 -29.50
N GLY A 80 -25.99 10.80 -29.35
CA GLY A 80 -25.67 9.47 -28.83
C GLY A 80 -26.48 8.49 -29.70
N ILE A 81 -25.89 7.41 -30.19
CA ILE A 81 -26.58 6.48 -31.11
C ILE A 81 -27.69 5.78 -30.33
N SER A 82 -28.95 6.13 -30.61
CA SER A 82 -30.11 5.36 -30.17
C SER A 82 -30.87 4.93 -31.43
N ILE A 83 -30.66 3.69 -31.85
CA ILE A 83 -31.44 3.02 -32.90
C ILE A 83 -32.54 2.23 -32.20
N GLY A 84 -33.79 2.45 -32.62
CA GLY A 84 -34.92 1.59 -32.26
C GLY A 84 -35.93 2.26 -31.34
N GLY A 85 -37.14 2.48 -31.85
CA GLY A 85 -38.25 3.05 -31.08
C GLY A 85 -38.68 2.12 -29.95
N THR A 86 -38.59 2.60 -28.72
CA THR A 86 -39.49 2.40 -27.58
C THR A 86 -38.88 3.18 -26.41
N THR A 87 -39.72 3.73 -25.56
CA THR A 87 -39.45 4.72 -24.51
C THR A 87 -38.68 4.20 -23.28
N SER A 88 -37.76 3.25 -23.44
CA SER A 88 -36.88 2.82 -22.34
C SER A 88 -35.49 3.41 -22.51
N SER A 89 -35.04 4.15 -21.50
CA SER A 89 -33.63 4.52 -21.35
C SER A 89 -32.78 3.26 -21.56
N ALA A 90 -31.76 3.32 -22.42
CA ALA A 90 -30.86 2.19 -22.60
C ALA A 90 -30.28 1.78 -21.25
N LYS A 91 -30.31 0.46 -20.95
CA LYS A 91 -29.82 -0.08 -19.68
C LYS A 91 -28.34 0.24 -19.48
N THR A 92 -27.98 0.42 -18.22
CA THR A 92 -26.66 0.87 -17.80
C THR A 92 -25.99 -0.17 -16.91
N THR A 93 -24.72 -0.46 -17.18
CA THR A 93 -23.86 -1.13 -16.21
C THR A 93 -22.94 -0.09 -15.59
N ALA A 94 -23.08 0.13 -14.29
CA ALA A 94 -22.36 1.12 -13.51
C ALA A 94 -21.43 0.43 -12.51
N VAL A 95 -20.12 0.64 -12.63
CA VAL A 95 -19.14 0.15 -11.67
C VAL A 95 -18.66 1.31 -10.81
N PHE A 96 -18.85 1.22 -9.49
CA PHE A 96 -18.41 2.22 -8.52
C PHE A 96 -17.10 1.78 -7.87
N ILE A 97 -16.02 2.46 -8.22
CA ILE A 97 -14.74 2.38 -7.50
C ILE A 97 -14.81 3.38 -6.35
N ILE A 98 -14.88 2.86 -5.13
CA ILE A 98 -14.90 3.66 -3.91
C ILE A 98 -13.54 3.53 -3.24
N ASP A 99 -12.81 4.63 -3.19
CA ASP A 99 -11.57 4.67 -2.44
C ASP A 99 -11.89 4.59 -0.93
N ASN A 100 -11.40 3.52 -0.31
CA ASN A 100 -11.60 3.24 1.10
C ASN A 100 -10.26 3.05 1.82
N THR A 101 -9.15 3.53 1.25
CA THR A 101 -7.89 3.62 2.00
C THR A 101 -7.99 4.70 3.08
N PHE A 102 -7.04 4.73 4.01
CA PHE A 102 -7.13 5.61 5.17
C PHE A 102 -6.94 7.10 4.86
N SER A 103 -6.42 7.48 3.69
CA SER A 103 -6.37 8.88 3.24
C SER A 103 -7.76 9.49 3.08
N MET A 104 -8.76 8.66 2.76
CA MET A 104 -10.16 9.06 2.68
C MET A 104 -10.82 9.28 4.06
N SER A 105 -10.09 9.07 5.16
CA SER A 105 -10.58 9.33 6.52
C SER A 105 -10.60 10.82 6.89
N VAL A 106 -9.88 11.67 6.14
CA VAL A 106 -9.80 13.11 6.37
C VAL A 106 -11.19 13.73 6.48
N VAL A 107 -11.36 14.58 7.49
CA VAL A 107 -12.60 15.30 7.80
C VAL A 107 -12.45 16.78 7.46
N ASP A 108 -13.38 17.29 6.66
CA ASP A 108 -13.56 18.73 6.41
C ASP A 108 -14.88 19.24 7.00
N GLU A 109 -15.22 20.51 6.73
CA GLU A 109 -16.46 21.14 7.22
C GLU A 109 -17.75 20.40 6.79
N LYS A 110 -17.68 19.56 5.75
CA LYS A 110 -18.79 18.80 5.18
C LYS A 110 -18.77 17.32 5.61
N GLY A 111 -17.84 16.93 6.48
CA GLY A 111 -17.66 15.57 6.97
C GLY A 111 -16.50 14.83 6.31
N SER A 112 -16.34 13.55 6.66
CA SER A 112 -15.30 12.69 6.09
C SER A 112 -15.44 12.52 4.56
N TYR A 113 -14.32 12.52 3.84
CA TYR A 113 -14.28 12.27 2.39
C TYR A 113 -14.95 10.94 2.03
N PHE A 114 -14.63 9.87 2.75
CA PHE A 114 -15.24 8.56 2.55
C PHE A 114 -16.76 8.55 2.75
N ASN A 115 -17.26 9.20 3.79
CA ASN A 115 -18.71 9.31 4.02
C ASN A 115 -19.40 10.09 2.91
N ARG A 116 -18.78 11.16 2.41
CA ARG A 116 -19.29 11.92 1.26
C ARG A 116 -19.30 11.08 -0.01
N ALA A 117 -18.27 10.27 -0.25
CA ALA A 117 -18.23 9.32 -1.36
C ALA A 117 -19.39 8.31 -1.27
N LYS A 118 -19.60 7.69 -0.10
CA LYS A 118 -20.75 6.80 0.14
C LYS A 118 -22.10 7.47 -0.17
N GLN A 119 -22.26 8.74 0.21
CA GLN A 119 -23.49 9.50 -0.10
C GLN A 119 -23.65 9.80 -1.59
N VAL A 120 -22.58 10.18 -2.30
CA VAL A 120 -22.62 10.38 -3.76
C VAL A 120 -23.05 9.10 -4.46
N VAL A 121 -22.49 7.94 -4.08
CA VAL A 121 -22.90 6.65 -4.66
C VAL A 121 -24.39 6.39 -4.40
N LYS A 122 -24.86 6.54 -3.16
CA LYS A 122 -26.28 6.34 -2.80
C LYS A 122 -27.22 7.24 -3.61
N ASN A 123 -26.84 8.49 -3.83
CA ASN A 123 -27.61 9.43 -4.65
C ASN A 123 -27.65 9.01 -6.12
N ILE A 124 -26.55 8.51 -6.67
CA ILE A 124 -26.54 8.02 -8.06
C ILE A 124 -27.38 6.74 -8.19
N LEU A 125 -27.31 5.85 -7.18
CA LEU A 125 -28.10 4.62 -7.15
C LEU A 125 -29.61 4.85 -7.14
N SER A 126 -30.11 5.99 -6.62
CA SER A 126 -31.55 6.28 -6.65
C SER A 126 -32.10 6.64 -8.03
N GLU A 127 -31.22 6.95 -9.00
CA GLU A 127 -31.60 7.26 -10.39
C GLU A 127 -31.55 6.05 -11.33
N LEU A 128 -31.05 4.90 -10.85
CA LEU A 128 -30.98 3.67 -11.64
C LEU A 128 -32.35 2.99 -11.74
N GLN A 129 -32.60 2.36 -12.88
CA GLN A 129 -33.86 1.71 -13.22
C GLN A 129 -33.75 0.19 -13.17
N ASP A 130 -34.89 -0.51 -13.09
CA ASP A 130 -34.92 -1.97 -13.15
C ASP A 130 -34.22 -2.50 -14.39
N GLY A 131 -33.24 -3.38 -14.22
CA GLY A 131 -32.41 -3.93 -15.30
C GLY A 131 -31.08 -3.21 -15.52
N ASP A 132 -30.78 -2.15 -14.77
CA ASP A 132 -29.40 -1.68 -14.61
C ASP A 132 -28.58 -2.66 -13.76
N GLU A 133 -27.30 -2.79 -14.07
CA GLU A 133 -26.35 -3.66 -13.36
C GLU A 133 -25.31 -2.83 -12.64
N ILE A 134 -24.95 -3.23 -11.42
CA ILE A 134 -24.06 -2.47 -10.55
C ILE A 134 -22.99 -3.39 -9.97
N ALA A 135 -21.78 -2.86 -9.83
CA ALA A 135 -20.75 -3.43 -8.97
C ALA A 135 -20.11 -2.34 -8.11
N ILE A 136 -19.62 -2.74 -6.93
CA ILE A 136 -18.82 -1.90 -6.04
C ILE A 136 -17.44 -2.53 -5.97
N ILE A 137 -16.41 -1.70 -6.16
CA ILE A 137 -15.01 -2.07 -6.02
C ILE A 137 -14.40 -1.16 -4.96
N PRO A 138 -14.09 -1.66 -3.75
CA PRO A 138 -13.22 -0.93 -2.84
C PRO A 138 -11.81 -0.82 -3.43
N ALA A 139 -11.17 0.34 -3.30
CA ALA A 139 -9.79 0.51 -3.81
C ALA A 139 -8.76 -0.24 -2.95
N ALA A 140 -9.02 -0.41 -1.65
CA ALA A 140 -8.12 -1.09 -0.73
C ALA A 140 -8.25 -2.62 -0.83
N GLY A 141 -7.11 -3.29 -1.02
CA GLY A 141 -6.99 -4.75 -0.98
C GLY A 141 -7.55 -5.49 -2.21
N LEU A 142 -7.36 -6.82 -2.20
CA LEU A 142 -7.87 -7.71 -3.25
C LEU A 142 -9.22 -8.29 -2.82
N ASN A 143 -10.29 -7.97 -3.55
CA ASN A 143 -11.60 -8.56 -3.33
C ASN A 143 -11.88 -9.63 -4.40
N ASN A 144 -11.86 -10.90 -4.00
CA ASN A 144 -12.06 -12.03 -4.93
C ASN A 144 -13.54 -12.31 -5.25
N GLN A 145 -14.48 -11.50 -4.76
CA GLN A 145 -15.93 -11.71 -4.93
C GLN A 145 -16.62 -10.57 -5.68
N LEU A 146 -15.90 -9.82 -6.51
CA LEU A 146 -16.49 -8.76 -7.32
C LEU A 146 -17.47 -9.36 -8.35
N ARG A 147 -18.71 -8.84 -8.35
CA ARG A 147 -19.76 -9.28 -9.27
C ARG A 147 -20.70 -8.14 -9.62
N LEU A 148 -21.28 -8.22 -10.82
CA LEU A 148 -22.41 -7.41 -11.22
C LEU A 148 -23.68 -7.95 -10.57
N THR A 149 -24.52 -7.04 -10.05
CA THR A 149 -25.84 -7.36 -9.49
C THR A 149 -26.86 -6.31 -9.91
N ASN A 150 -28.12 -6.71 -10.03
CA ASN A 150 -29.26 -5.80 -10.22
C ASN A 150 -29.98 -5.52 -8.89
N ASN A 151 -29.52 -6.10 -7.78
CA ASN A 151 -30.13 -5.93 -6.46
C ASN A 151 -29.63 -4.64 -5.79
N LEU A 152 -30.35 -3.54 -6.01
CA LEU A 152 -30.04 -2.24 -5.40
C LEU A 152 -29.99 -2.27 -3.87
N SER A 153 -30.77 -3.14 -3.22
CA SER A 153 -30.80 -3.24 -1.75
C SER A 153 -29.54 -3.91 -1.22
N GLU A 154 -29.04 -4.94 -1.91
CA GLU A 154 -27.75 -5.58 -1.60
C GLU A 154 -26.59 -4.58 -1.74
N VAL A 155 -26.55 -3.83 -2.85
CA VAL A 155 -25.54 -2.80 -3.10
C VAL A 155 -25.54 -1.72 -2.02
N LYS A 156 -26.72 -1.20 -1.63
CA LYS A 156 -26.83 -0.20 -0.56
C LYS A 156 -26.31 -0.73 0.78
N LYS A 157 -26.63 -1.99 1.11
CA LYS A 157 -26.12 -2.65 2.31
C LYS A 157 -24.59 -2.78 2.26
N THR A 158 -24.02 -3.22 1.14
CA THR A 158 -22.55 -3.30 0.97
C THR A 158 -21.89 -1.93 1.15
N ILE A 159 -22.50 -0.85 0.65
CA ILE A 159 -22.00 0.51 0.86
C ILE A 159 -22.05 0.85 2.35
N ASP A 160 -23.17 0.57 3.03
CA ASP A 160 -23.32 0.86 4.45
C ASP A 160 -22.27 0.17 5.31
N GLU A 161 -22.01 -1.11 5.03
CA GLU A 161 -21.01 -1.95 5.72
C GLU A 161 -19.56 -1.64 5.33
N LEU A 162 -19.31 -0.87 4.26
CA LEU A 162 -17.96 -0.51 3.85
C LEU A 162 -17.33 0.46 4.85
N GLU A 163 -16.14 0.11 5.33
CA GLU A 163 -15.33 0.89 6.28
C GLU A 163 -14.00 1.33 5.66
N ILE A 164 -13.36 2.31 6.31
CA ILE A 164 -11.98 2.69 6.01
C ILE A 164 -11.07 1.50 6.30
N SER A 165 -10.17 1.22 5.37
CA SER A 165 -9.19 0.15 5.45
C SER A 165 -7.80 0.70 5.71
N SER A 166 -7.02 -0.01 6.53
CA SER A 166 -5.57 0.24 6.65
C SER A 166 -4.76 -0.42 5.54
N VAL A 167 -5.38 -1.30 4.75
CA VAL A 167 -4.76 -1.92 3.57
C VAL A 167 -4.58 -0.86 2.50
N SER A 168 -3.38 -0.77 1.93
CA SER A 168 -3.14 0.12 0.79
C SER A 168 -3.59 -0.57 -0.50
N GLY A 169 -4.00 0.23 -1.48
CA GLY A 169 -4.40 -0.24 -2.80
C GLY A 169 -3.97 0.75 -3.86
N THR A 170 -4.13 0.37 -5.14
CA THR A 170 -3.88 1.29 -6.25
C THR A 170 -5.13 1.50 -7.08
N LEU A 171 -5.32 2.73 -7.54
CA LEU A 171 -6.42 3.07 -8.43
C LEU A 171 -6.35 2.28 -9.74
N HIS A 172 -5.14 1.97 -10.24
CA HIS A 172 -4.96 1.15 -11.44
C HIS A 172 -5.58 -0.24 -11.30
N TYR A 173 -5.32 -0.93 -10.19
CA TYR A 173 -5.90 -2.25 -9.94
C TYR A 173 -7.44 -2.20 -9.92
N ALA A 174 -8.02 -1.21 -9.24
CA ALA A 174 -9.48 -1.04 -9.20
C ALA A 174 -10.07 -0.72 -10.59
N VAL A 175 -9.38 0.08 -11.41
CA VAL A 175 -9.79 0.37 -12.80
C VAL A 175 -9.68 -0.87 -13.69
N LEU A 176 -8.65 -1.70 -13.52
CA LEU A 176 -8.51 -2.98 -14.22
C LEU A 176 -9.68 -3.92 -13.89
N GLU A 177 -10.03 -4.07 -12.61
CA GLU A 177 -11.17 -4.90 -12.20
C GLU A 177 -12.50 -4.34 -12.72
N ALA A 178 -12.67 -3.01 -12.72
CA ALA A 178 -13.83 -2.38 -13.32
C ALA A 178 -13.94 -2.68 -14.83
N ALA A 179 -12.81 -2.64 -15.54
CA ALA A 179 -12.74 -2.96 -16.97
C ALA A 179 -13.16 -4.42 -17.23
N ARG A 180 -12.70 -5.37 -16.41
CA ARG A 180 -13.06 -6.80 -16.48
C ARG A 180 -14.56 -7.02 -16.26
N LEU A 181 -15.15 -6.36 -15.25
CA LEU A 181 -16.60 -6.45 -15.01
C LEU A 181 -17.41 -5.87 -16.17
N LEU A 182 -16.97 -4.73 -16.72
CA LEU A 182 -17.64 -4.10 -17.85
C LEU A 182 -17.56 -4.91 -19.14
N GLU A 183 -16.49 -5.70 -19.35
CA GLU A 183 -16.38 -6.60 -20.50
C GLU A 183 -17.52 -7.63 -20.53
N GLY A 184 -17.85 -8.22 -19.38
CA GLY A 184 -18.93 -9.19 -19.23
C GLY A 184 -20.35 -8.63 -19.40
N SER A 185 -20.52 -7.31 -19.38
CA SER A 185 -21.81 -6.65 -19.49
C SER A 185 -22.36 -6.61 -20.93
N LYS A 186 -23.66 -6.90 -21.04
CA LYS A 186 -24.46 -6.79 -22.28
C LYS A 186 -25.16 -5.44 -22.44
N ASN A 187 -25.12 -4.59 -21.42
CA ASN A 187 -25.78 -3.29 -21.45
C ASN A 187 -25.06 -2.32 -22.40
N PHE A 188 -25.83 -1.41 -22.98
CA PHE A 188 -25.30 -0.46 -23.96
C PHE A 188 -24.48 0.65 -23.30
N ASN A 189 -24.97 1.19 -22.17
CA ASN A 189 -24.23 2.19 -21.41
C ASN A 189 -23.30 1.49 -20.42
N LYS A 190 -22.00 1.79 -20.50
CA LYS A 190 -20.97 1.26 -19.60
C LYS A 190 -20.30 2.42 -18.89
N GLU A 191 -20.35 2.42 -17.57
CA GLU A 191 -19.94 3.57 -16.76
C GLU A 191 -19.04 3.14 -15.61
N ILE A 192 -17.96 3.88 -15.41
CA ILE A 192 -17.07 3.77 -14.26
C ILE A 192 -17.22 5.05 -13.44
N TYR A 193 -17.53 4.90 -12.16
CA TYR A 193 -17.55 5.98 -11.19
C TYR A 193 -16.34 5.83 -10.28
N LEU A 194 -15.40 6.76 -10.36
CA LEU A 194 -14.18 6.77 -9.54
C LEU A 194 -14.30 7.84 -8.46
N LEU A 195 -14.37 7.42 -7.19
CA LEU A 195 -14.53 8.29 -6.03
C LEU A 195 -13.29 8.21 -5.15
N THR A 196 -12.43 9.22 -5.17
CA THR A 196 -11.10 9.22 -4.51
C THR A 196 -10.64 10.64 -4.20
N ASP A 197 -9.57 10.77 -3.42
CA ASP A 197 -8.85 12.01 -3.18
C ASP A 197 -7.68 12.24 -4.16
N PHE A 198 -7.48 11.32 -5.10
CA PHE A 198 -6.44 11.37 -6.14
C PHE A 198 -5.02 11.50 -5.56
N GLN A 199 -4.70 10.78 -4.49
CA GLN A 199 -3.31 10.66 -4.03
C GLN A 199 -2.38 10.13 -5.14
N LYS A 200 -1.33 10.90 -5.43
CA LYS A 200 -0.39 10.60 -6.52
C LYS A 200 0.34 9.29 -6.32
N SER A 201 0.77 9.01 -5.08
CA SER A 201 1.52 7.81 -4.74
C SER A 201 0.70 6.53 -5.00
N ARG A 202 -0.63 6.59 -5.04
CA ARG A 202 -1.55 5.44 -5.11
C ARG A 202 -2.20 5.24 -6.48
N LEU A 203 -1.70 5.90 -7.52
CA LEU A 203 -2.18 5.69 -8.88
C LEU A 203 -1.85 4.28 -9.40
N ALA A 204 -0.58 3.88 -9.30
CA ALA A 204 -0.07 2.55 -9.65
C ALA A 204 1.19 2.27 -8.80
N GLU A 205 1.52 0.99 -8.58
CA GLU A 205 2.71 0.64 -7.79
C GLU A 205 4.01 1.06 -8.49
N ARG A 206 4.07 0.81 -9.80
CA ARG A 206 5.15 1.24 -10.72
C ARG A 206 4.55 1.48 -12.10
N ASP A 207 5.17 2.36 -12.88
CA ASP A 207 4.74 2.62 -14.26
C ASP A 207 4.70 1.34 -15.12
N GLU A 208 5.61 0.39 -14.87
CA GLU A 208 5.68 -0.91 -15.57
C GLU A 208 4.50 -1.85 -15.27
N THR A 209 3.77 -1.61 -14.17
CA THR A 209 2.59 -2.42 -13.79
C THR A 209 1.32 -1.98 -14.51
N ILE A 210 1.37 -0.86 -15.25
CA ILE A 210 0.21 -0.31 -15.94
C ILE A 210 -0.11 -1.16 -17.17
N SER A 211 -1.28 -1.79 -17.14
CA SER A 211 -1.78 -2.64 -18.22
C SER A 211 -2.47 -1.84 -19.33
N ASP A 212 -2.34 -2.29 -20.58
CA ASP A 212 -3.16 -1.79 -21.70
C ASP A 212 -4.60 -2.29 -21.54
N LEU A 213 -5.55 -1.36 -21.44
CA LEU A 213 -6.98 -1.67 -21.27
C LEU A 213 -7.81 -1.30 -22.51
N SER A 214 -7.18 -1.02 -23.65
CA SER A 214 -7.87 -0.54 -24.86
C SER A 214 -8.92 -1.49 -25.43
N GLN A 215 -8.80 -2.79 -25.15
CA GLN A 215 -9.80 -3.80 -25.53
C GLN A 215 -11.02 -3.80 -24.61
N LEU A 216 -10.83 -3.42 -23.34
CA LEU A 216 -11.85 -3.45 -22.30
C LEU A 216 -12.56 -2.09 -22.14
N LEU A 217 -11.83 -0.99 -22.37
CA LEU A 217 -12.28 0.39 -22.18
C LEU A 217 -12.38 1.16 -23.50
N ASP A 218 -13.36 0.76 -24.32
CA ASP A 218 -13.65 1.37 -25.63
C ASP A 218 -14.40 2.72 -25.55
N GLU A 219 -14.70 3.31 -26.71
CA GLU A 219 -15.40 4.62 -26.82
C GLU A 219 -16.79 4.65 -26.17
N ARG A 220 -17.38 3.50 -25.86
CA ARG A 220 -18.70 3.40 -25.21
C ARG A 220 -18.61 3.56 -23.69
N VAL A 221 -17.41 3.39 -23.12
CA VAL A 221 -17.20 3.51 -21.68
C VAL A 221 -17.08 4.99 -21.30
N LYS A 222 -17.83 5.40 -20.27
CA LYS A 222 -17.74 6.73 -19.67
C LYS A 222 -17.17 6.61 -18.27
N MET A 223 -16.16 7.41 -17.97
CA MET A 223 -15.57 7.49 -16.62
C MET A 223 -15.97 8.81 -15.97
N TYR A 224 -16.62 8.73 -14.82
CA TYR A 224 -17.00 9.86 -14.00
C TYR A 224 -16.10 9.89 -12.77
N THR A 225 -15.31 10.95 -12.62
CA THR A 225 -14.39 11.09 -11.49
C THR A 225 -14.94 12.09 -10.47
N PHE A 226 -14.84 11.75 -9.19
CA PHE A 226 -15.19 12.60 -8.07
C PHE A 226 -13.95 12.80 -7.21
N ASP A 227 -13.47 14.03 -7.18
CA ASP A 227 -12.36 14.47 -6.34
C ASP A 227 -12.90 15.02 -5.01
N PHE A 228 -12.54 14.38 -3.90
CA PHE A 228 -12.92 14.79 -2.55
C PHE A 228 -11.88 15.67 -1.84
N SER A 229 -10.73 15.91 -2.46
CA SER A 229 -9.56 16.53 -1.84
C SER A 229 -9.67 18.07 -1.72
N GLY A 230 -10.65 18.57 -0.96
CA GLY A 230 -10.92 20.02 -0.84
C GLY A 230 -10.00 20.78 0.12
N LYS A 231 -9.48 20.10 1.15
CA LYS A 231 -8.68 20.68 2.23
C LYS A 231 -7.17 20.50 1.97
N GLU A 232 -6.37 21.42 2.51
CA GLU A 232 -4.92 21.22 2.68
C GLU A 232 -4.69 20.34 3.92
N ILE A 233 -4.15 19.15 3.71
CA ILE A 233 -4.05 18.12 4.76
C ILE A 233 -2.82 18.38 5.61
N TYR A 234 -3.03 18.42 6.92
CA TYR A 234 -1.97 18.43 7.92
C TYR A 234 -1.71 16.99 8.38
N ASN A 235 -0.66 16.36 7.86
CA ASN A 235 -0.25 15.00 8.16
C ASN A 235 1.22 14.92 8.61
N ILE A 236 1.46 14.24 9.72
CA ILE A 236 2.75 13.78 10.21
C ILE A 236 2.60 12.29 10.47
N ALA A 237 3.51 11.47 9.96
CA ALA A 237 3.38 10.02 10.08
C ALA A 237 4.61 9.38 10.72
N VAL A 238 4.39 8.24 11.37
CA VAL A 238 5.46 7.30 11.72
C VAL A 238 5.76 6.41 10.51
N GLU A 239 6.85 6.69 9.79
CA GLU A 239 7.23 5.91 8.60
C GLU A 239 7.81 4.54 8.97
N THR A 240 8.68 4.49 9.99
CA THR A 240 9.31 3.25 10.45
C THR A 240 9.46 3.24 11.96
N PHE A 241 9.37 2.05 12.55
CA PHE A 241 9.62 1.83 13.96
C PHE A 241 10.37 0.51 14.16
N GLU A 242 11.60 0.59 14.64
CA GLU A 242 12.52 -0.54 14.74
C GLU A 242 13.25 -0.53 16.09
N ALA A 243 13.71 -1.71 16.53
CA ALA A 243 14.62 -1.78 17.66
C ALA A 243 16.01 -1.29 17.23
N GLY A 244 16.63 -0.43 18.02
CA GLY A 244 18.02 -0.01 17.81
C GLY A 244 19.04 -1.05 18.26
N ASN A 245 18.60 -2.08 18.99
CA ASN A 245 19.42 -3.19 19.46
C ASN A 245 19.04 -4.48 18.73
N GLN A 246 20.02 -5.38 18.54
CA GLN A 246 19.75 -6.76 18.10
C GLN A 246 19.79 -7.77 19.25
N ILE A 247 20.51 -7.44 20.32
CA ILE A 247 20.61 -8.26 21.54
C ILE A 247 19.64 -7.70 22.57
N PHE A 248 18.77 -8.56 23.09
CA PHE A 248 17.77 -8.20 24.09
C PHE A 248 18.00 -8.94 25.39
N GLU A 249 18.16 -8.18 26.47
CA GLU A 249 18.39 -8.70 27.81
C GLU A 249 17.42 -8.00 28.78
N LYS A 250 16.90 -8.75 29.74
CA LYS A 250 16.10 -8.20 30.82
C LYS A 250 16.93 -7.24 31.66
N ASP A 251 16.30 -6.16 32.14
CA ASP A 251 16.90 -5.14 33.02
C ASP A 251 18.08 -4.38 32.38
N LYS A 252 18.24 -4.47 31.06
CA LYS A 252 19.19 -3.69 30.28
C LYS A 252 18.47 -2.58 29.50
N GLN A 253 19.22 -1.51 29.25
CA GLN A 253 18.75 -0.40 28.43
C GLN A 253 18.66 -0.85 26.97
N ILE A 254 17.48 -0.69 26.39
CA ILE A 254 17.21 -0.86 24.97
C ILE A 254 17.00 0.51 24.32
N SER A 255 17.36 0.61 23.05
CA SER A 255 16.99 1.72 22.20
C SER A 255 15.94 1.32 21.17
N PHE A 256 15.03 2.23 20.86
CA PHE A 256 14.08 2.12 19.75
C PHE A 256 14.24 3.34 18.85
N ASN A 257 14.17 3.10 17.56
CA ASN A 257 14.27 4.12 16.54
C ASN A 257 12.92 4.28 15.85
N ALA A 258 12.41 5.50 15.84
CA ALA A 258 11.24 5.87 15.04
C ALA A 258 11.65 6.90 13.98
N GLN A 259 11.29 6.68 12.72
CA GLN A 259 11.39 7.70 11.69
C GLN A 259 10.04 8.39 11.57
N ILE A 260 10.02 9.69 11.83
CA ILE A 260 8.81 10.52 11.81
C ILE A 260 8.97 11.56 10.72
N LYS A 261 7.96 11.71 9.88
CA LYS A 261 7.99 12.62 8.73
C LYS A 261 6.78 13.51 8.69
N ASN A 262 7.04 14.79 8.45
CA ASN A 262 6.01 15.76 8.12
C ASN A 262 5.68 15.66 6.63
N TYR A 263 4.42 15.40 6.27
CA TYR A 263 3.94 15.40 4.88
C TYR A 263 3.25 16.72 4.50
N SER A 264 3.24 17.69 5.40
CA SER A 264 2.54 18.95 5.26
C SER A 264 3.48 20.07 4.80
N LYS A 265 2.89 21.13 4.22
CA LYS A 265 3.58 22.40 3.92
C LYS A 265 3.83 23.27 5.14
N GLN A 266 3.26 22.90 6.29
CA GLN A 266 3.38 23.65 7.52
C GLN A 266 4.41 22.96 8.43
N PRO A 267 5.37 23.70 9.00
CA PRO A 267 6.26 23.12 10.00
C PRO A 267 5.49 22.79 11.28
N VAL A 268 5.95 21.78 12.01
CA VAL A 268 5.45 21.45 13.35
C VAL A 268 6.53 21.68 14.39
N ASN A 269 6.15 22.34 15.48
CA ASN A 269 7.02 22.61 16.61
C ASN A 269 6.50 21.90 17.84
N ASN A 270 7.42 21.29 18.59
CA ASN A 270 7.17 20.55 19.82
C ASN A 270 6.15 19.40 19.68
N LEU A 271 6.13 18.71 18.53
CA LEU A 271 5.35 17.50 18.36
C LEU A 271 5.82 16.47 19.39
N VAL A 272 4.88 15.94 20.15
CA VAL A 272 5.15 14.89 21.12
C VAL A 272 5.09 13.52 20.46
N ALA A 273 6.17 12.76 20.57
CA ALA A 273 6.21 11.34 20.25
C ALA A 273 6.40 10.52 21.53
N SER A 274 5.55 9.53 21.76
CA SER A 274 5.53 8.68 22.97
C SER A 274 5.82 7.23 22.62
N LEU A 275 6.73 6.61 23.38
CA LEU A 275 7.00 5.18 23.34
C LEU A 275 6.19 4.47 24.43
N TYR A 276 5.43 3.46 24.02
CA TYR A 276 4.69 2.56 24.89
C TYR A 276 5.31 1.17 24.84
N ILE A 277 5.46 0.55 26.00
CA ILE A 277 5.88 -0.85 26.16
C ILE A 277 4.77 -1.57 26.91
N ASN A 278 4.19 -2.61 26.29
CA ASN A 278 3.05 -3.35 26.79
C ASN A 278 1.85 -2.48 27.19
N GLY A 279 1.65 -1.36 26.48
CA GLY A 279 0.58 -0.38 26.74
C GLY A 279 0.92 0.68 27.79
N GLU A 280 2.07 0.59 28.47
CA GLU A 280 2.52 1.60 29.43
C GLU A 280 3.51 2.58 28.78
N ARG A 281 3.26 3.88 28.94
CA ARG A 281 4.16 4.92 28.41
C ARG A 281 5.51 4.86 29.12
N SER A 282 6.54 4.50 28.36
CA SER A 282 7.90 4.27 28.85
C SER A 282 8.84 5.44 28.61
N ALA A 283 8.66 6.15 27.50
CA ALA A 283 9.47 7.33 27.17
C ALA A 283 8.66 8.31 26.30
N GLN A 284 9.12 9.56 26.23
CA GLN A 284 8.54 10.59 25.39
C GLN A 284 9.66 11.50 24.87
N GLN A 285 9.52 12.00 23.66
CA GLN A 285 10.42 12.95 23.03
C GLN A 285 9.60 14.06 22.38
N SER A 286 10.16 15.27 22.37
CA SER A 286 9.59 16.42 21.67
C SER A 286 10.44 16.69 20.43
N ILE A 287 9.79 16.86 19.27
CA ILE A 287 10.48 17.13 18.01
C ILE A 287 9.93 18.35 17.30
N ASN A 288 10.82 19.01 16.56
CA ASN A 288 10.46 20.00 15.57
C ASN A 288 10.77 19.41 14.20
N LEU A 289 9.83 19.57 13.27
CA LEU A 289 9.97 19.17 11.87
C LEU A 289 9.61 20.37 10.99
N ALA A 290 10.50 20.73 10.07
CA ALA A 290 10.19 21.64 8.98
C ALA A 290 9.17 21.01 8.01
N GLU A 291 8.71 21.80 7.04
CA GLU A 291 7.90 21.29 5.93
C GLU A 291 8.62 20.13 5.25
N TYR A 292 7.91 19.02 5.01
CA TYR A 292 8.46 17.84 4.33
C TYR A 292 9.69 17.16 4.98
N GLU A 293 10.07 17.56 6.19
CA GLU A 293 11.24 17.00 6.88
C GLU A 293 10.93 15.60 7.45
N SER A 294 11.90 14.69 7.32
CA SER A 294 11.91 13.39 7.99
C SER A 294 13.05 13.34 9.00
N LYS A 295 12.77 12.89 10.22
CA LYS A 295 13.73 12.84 11.32
C LYS A 295 13.67 11.52 12.06
N LYS A 296 14.85 10.97 12.37
CA LYS A 296 15.00 9.76 13.20
C LYS A 296 15.07 10.16 14.67
N ILE A 297 14.26 9.51 15.51
CA ILE A 297 14.16 9.75 16.95
C ILE A 297 14.60 8.49 17.66
N LEU A 298 15.45 8.68 18.68
CA LEU A 298 15.91 7.62 19.56
C LEU A 298 15.11 7.68 20.87
N PHE A 299 14.42 6.59 21.20
CA PHE A 299 13.88 6.35 22.53
C PHE A 299 14.78 5.37 23.26
N GLU A 300 15.01 5.60 24.54
CA GLU A 300 15.73 4.65 25.40
C GLU A 300 14.85 4.28 26.60
N THR A 301 14.77 2.99 26.93
CA THR A 301 14.04 2.50 28.09
C THR A 301 14.68 1.21 28.64
N ILE A 302 14.22 0.74 29.80
CA ILE A 302 14.67 -0.51 30.41
C ILE A 302 13.52 -1.53 30.35
N LEU A 303 13.79 -2.71 29.79
CA LEU A 303 12.81 -3.78 29.69
C LEU A 303 12.83 -4.63 30.95
N LYS A 304 11.78 -4.53 31.77
CA LYS A 304 11.68 -5.19 33.08
C LYS A 304 11.18 -6.64 33.02
N HIS A 305 10.69 -7.09 31.87
CA HIS A 305 10.04 -8.39 31.71
C HIS A 305 10.67 -9.14 30.54
N SER A 306 10.74 -10.47 30.68
CA SER A 306 11.05 -11.40 29.59
C SER A 306 9.77 -11.81 28.84
N GLY A 307 9.94 -12.53 27.72
CA GLY A 307 8.88 -12.97 26.84
C GLY A 307 8.57 -11.97 25.72
N PHE A 308 7.35 -12.03 25.20
CA PHE A 308 6.91 -11.13 24.14
C PHE A 308 6.67 -9.73 24.68
N ILE A 309 7.43 -8.77 24.16
CA ILE A 309 7.29 -7.35 24.44
C ILE A 309 6.65 -6.67 23.25
N ASN A 310 5.58 -5.95 23.52
CA ASN A 310 4.84 -5.16 22.56
C ASN A 310 5.29 -3.71 22.68
N ALA A 311 6.00 -3.21 21.67
CA ALA A 311 6.40 -1.81 21.59
C ALA A 311 5.51 -1.07 20.58
N GLN A 312 5.14 0.16 20.92
CA GLN A 312 4.39 1.05 20.06
C GLN A 312 4.96 2.46 20.20
N VAL A 313 5.17 3.15 19.09
CA VAL A 313 5.36 4.60 19.10
C VAL A 313 4.08 5.26 18.61
N GLU A 314 3.71 6.38 19.23
CA GLU A 314 2.51 7.16 18.90
C GLU A 314 2.84 8.64 18.95
N ILE A 315 2.36 9.39 17.97
CA ILE A 315 2.40 10.86 17.91
C ILE A 315 1.03 11.47 18.19
N GLU A 316 0.99 12.79 18.36
CA GLU A 316 -0.26 13.55 18.54
C GLU A 316 -1.17 13.44 17.31
N ASP A 317 -2.49 13.49 17.54
CA ASP A 317 -3.49 13.40 16.47
C ASP A 317 -3.43 14.60 15.52
N ASP A 318 -3.56 14.31 14.23
CA ASP A 318 -3.64 15.26 13.13
C ASP A 318 -4.81 14.89 12.18
N ASP A 319 -4.74 15.28 10.90
CA ASP A 319 -5.84 14.99 9.97
C ASP A 319 -5.95 13.51 9.57
N ILE A 320 -4.91 12.69 9.77
CA ILE A 320 -4.86 11.27 9.41
C ILE A 320 -4.34 10.46 10.60
N ILE A 321 -5.24 9.98 11.44
CA ILE A 321 -4.85 9.29 12.68
C ILE A 321 -4.26 7.87 12.48
N GLN A 322 -4.43 7.27 11.30
CA GLN A 322 -4.11 5.86 11.06
C GLN A 322 -2.62 5.59 10.93
N ASP A 323 -1.81 6.59 10.57
CA ASP A 323 -0.35 6.49 10.43
C ASP A 323 0.42 7.17 11.59
N ASN A 324 -0.30 7.66 12.61
CA ASN A 324 0.27 8.20 13.84
C ASN A 324 0.87 7.13 14.76
N LYS A 325 0.80 5.85 14.39
CA LYS A 325 1.24 4.71 15.20
C LYS A 325 2.17 3.79 14.43
N GLY A 326 3.30 3.47 15.05
CA GLY A 326 4.20 2.39 14.61
C GLY A 326 4.26 1.28 15.65
N TYR A 327 4.17 0.03 15.21
CA TYR A 327 4.14 -1.16 16.05
C TYR A 327 5.35 -2.06 15.81
N LEU A 328 5.88 -2.62 16.90
CA LEU A 328 6.97 -3.57 16.89
C LEU A 328 6.77 -4.60 18.00
N SER A 329 6.99 -5.88 17.70
CA SER A 329 7.02 -6.92 18.71
C SER A 329 8.41 -7.52 18.80
N LEU A 330 8.91 -7.64 20.02
CA LEU A 330 10.20 -8.26 20.34
C LEU A 330 9.97 -9.48 21.21
N ASN A 331 10.87 -10.45 21.15
CA ASN A 331 10.88 -11.57 22.08
C ASN A 331 12.19 -11.54 22.88
N ILE A 332 12.07 -11.35 24.19
CA ILE A 332 13.20 -11.41 25.12
C ILE A 332 13.22 -12.82 25.69
N PRO A 333 14.24 -13.64 25.40
CA PRO A 333 14.30 -14.98 25.96
C PRO A 333 14.31 -14.91 27.50
N GLU A 334 13.69 -15.88 28.17
CA GLU A 334 13.86 -16.04 29.62
C GLU A 334 15.22 -16.66 29.94
N GLN A 335 15.67 -17.55 29.04
CA GLN A 335 16.91 -18.29 29.12
C GLN A 335 17.38 -18.62 27.70
N ILE A 336 18.70 -18.61 27.50
CA ILE A 336 19.38 -19.01 26.28
C ILE A 336 20.09 -20.33 26.54
N ASN A 337 19.73 -21.37 25.79
CA ASN A 337 20.37 -22.68 25.89
C ASN A 337 21.54 -22.77 24.92
N VAL A 338 22.73 -23.04 25.44
CA VAL A 338 23.98 -23.10 24.67
C VAL A 338 24.59 -24.48 24.76
N LEU A 339 24.81 -25.11 23.62
CA LEU A 339 25.56 -26.37 23.54
C LEU A 339 27.04 -26.06 23.31
N ILE A 340 27.93 -26.58 24.13
CA ILE A 340 29.38 -26.49 23.92
C ILE A 340 29.90 -27.88 23.54
N LEU A 341 30.44 -28.02 22.34
CA LEU A 341 31.03 -29.25 21.84
C LEU A 341 32.54 -29.09 21.73
N SER A 342 33.30 -29.96 22.38
CA SER A 342 34.76 -29.92 22.29
C SER A 342 35.38 -31.30 22.06
N GLU A 343 36.49 -31.34 21.33
CA GLU A 343 37.34 -32.54 21.24
C GLU A 343 38.01 -32.85 22.57
N ASN A 344 38.56 -31.82 23.23
CA ASN A 344 39.25 -31.91 24.51
C ASN A 344 38.46 -31.08 25.55
N PRO A 345 37.88 -31.70 26.58
CA PRO A 345 37.10 -30.99 27.60
C PRO A 345 37.84 -29.82 28.28
N ASN A 346 39.17 -29.82 28.28
CA ASN A 346 39.94 -28.70 28.84
C ASN A 346 39.88 -27.42 27.99
N ASP A 347 39.69 -27.53 26.67
CA ASP A 347 39.64 -26.37 25.76
C ASP A 347 38.37 -25.55 26.00
N ALA A 348 37.28 -26.20 26.46
CA ALA A 348 36.01 -25.55 26.75
C ALA A 348 36.03 -24.68 28.02
N LYS A 349 36.94 -24.93 28.97
CA LYS A 349 36.93 -24.31 30.30
C LYS A 349 36.96 -22.78 30.26
N PHE A 350 37.81 -22.20 29.42
CA PHE A 350 37.89 -20.74 29.30
C PHE A 350 36.61 -20.15 28.70
N VAL A 351 35.93 -20.85 27.80
CA VAL A 351 34.68 -20.37 27.18
C VAL A 351 33.48 -20.54 28.11
N GLU A 352 33.46 -21.62 28.90
CA GLU A 352 32.37 -21.94 29.83
C GLU A 352 32.29 -20.96 31.01
N LEU A 353 33.43 -20.56 31.57
CA LEU A 353 33.49 -19.66 32.73
C LEU A 353 32.76 -18.30 32.51
N PRO A 354 33.02 -17.53 31.44
CA PRO A 354 32.30 -16.29 31.12
C PRO A 354 30.77 -16.46 31.06
N LEU A 355 30.31 -17.59 30.51
CA LEU A 355 28.89 -17.86 30.31
C LEU A 355 28.19 -18.20 31.62
N GLN A 356 28.89 -18.85 32.56
CA GLN A 356 28.38 -19.13 33.90
C GLN A 356 28.39 -17.87 34.79
N VAL A 357 29.49 -17.11 34.82
CA VAL A 357 29.66 -15.96 35.71
C VAL A 357 28.76 -14.78 35.31
N SER A 358 28.57 -14.54 34.01
CA SER A 358 27.72 -13.44 33.52
C SER A 358 26.22 -13.75 33.67
N SER A 359 25.87 -14.96 34.12
CA SER A 359 24.49 -15.44 34.29
C SER A 359 24.03 -15.34 35.75
N GLU A 360 24.12 -14.16 36.38
CA GLU A 360 23.66 -13.95 37.78
C GLU A 360 22.22 -14.45 38.04
N ASN A 361 21.42 -14.69 36.98
CA ASN A 361 20.07 -15.26 37.00
C ASN A 361 19.89 -16.53 36.12
N ASN A 362 20.93 -17.32 35.84
CA ASN A 362 20.90 -18.47 34.90
C ASN A 362 20.39 -18.12 33.48
N PHE A 363 20.56 -16.86 33.05
CA PHE A 363 20.09 -16.40 31.74
C PHE A 363 20.73 -17.17 30.57
N VAL A 364 21.99 -17.59 30.70
CA VAL A 364 22.67 -18.47 29.75
C VAL A 364 22.89 -19.81 30.43
N LYS A 365 22.33 -20.89 29.87
CA LYS A 365 22.51 -22.26 30.36
C LYS A 365 23.38 -23.04 29.39
N THR A 366 24.50 -23.56 29.88
CA THR A 366 25.44 -24.35 29.07
C THR A 366 25.21 -25.85 29.24
N ASP A 367 25.29 -26.62 28.15
CA ASP A 367 25.47 -28.08 28.14
C ASP A 367 26.78 -28.38 27.42
N THR A 368 27.78 -28.89 28.15
CA THR A 368 29.11 -29.16 27.61
C THR A 368 29.27 -30.66 27.32
N ARG A 369 29.59 -31.00 26.07
CA ARG A 369 29.69 -32.37 25.57
C ARG A 369 30.92 -32.59 24.70
N ASN A 370 31.29 -33.85 24.51
CA ASN A 370 32.33 -34.18 23.53
C ASN A 370 31.75 -34.07 22.10
N ILE A 371 32.52 -33.55 21.15
CA ILE A 371 32.08 -33.42 19.74
C ILE A 371 31.64 -34.75 19.12
N ALA A 372 32.20 -35.89 19.56
CA ALA A 372 31.81 -37.22 19.12
C ALA A 372 30.34 -37.57 19.44
N GLN A 373 29.73 -36.87 20.39
CA GLN A 373 28.33 -37.08 20.79
C GLN A 373 27.35 -36.28 19.92
N LEU A 374 27.83 -35.38 19.04
CA LEU A 374 26.99 -34.47 18.26
C LEU A 374 25.90 -35.21 17.47
N GLN A 375 26.16 -36.42 16.97
CA GLN A 375 25.17 -37.22 16.25
C GLN A 375 23.91 -37.53 17.09
N SER A 376 24.09 -37.76 18.40
CA SER A 376 23.00 -38.10 19.33
C SER A 376 22.26 -36.88 19.91
N VAL A 377 22.81 -35.68 19.78
CA VAL A 377 22.24 -34.45 20.38
C VAL A 377 21.14 -33.88 19.49
N ASN A 378 19.99 -33.51 20.08
CA ASN A 378 18.99 -32.73 19.35
C ASN A 378 19.34 -31.24 19.37
N LEU A 379 19.82 -30.71 18.24
CA LEU A 379 20.24 -29.31 18.12
C LEU A 379 19.09 -28.30 18.21
N SER A 380 17.85 -28.70 17.92
CA SER A 380 16.67 -27.82 17.98
C SER A 380 16.35 -27.29 19.39
N GLY A 381 16.90 -27.92 20.43
CA GLY A 381 16.78 -27.51 21.82
C GLY A 381 17.75 -26.39 22.25
N TYR A 382 18.67 -25.98 21.38
CA TYR A 382 19.70 -24.97 21.69
C TYR A 382 19.54 -23.74 20.80
N ASP A 383 19.65 -22.57 21.43
CA ASP A 383 19.56 -21.27 20.75
C ASP A 383 20.89 -20.89 20.08
N ALA A 384 22.02 -21.38 20.61
CA ALA A 384 23.34 -21.26 19.99
C ALA A 384 24.20 -22.50 20.29
N THR A 385 25.15 -22.80 19.39
CA THR A 385 26.13 -23.89 19.58
C THR A 385 27.56 -23.35 19.49
N ILE A 386 28.45 -23.80 20.36
CA ILE A 386 29.88 -23.51 20.32
C ILE A 386 30.63 -24.80 19.99
N ILE A 387 31.51 -24.77 18.98
CA ILE A 387 32.35 -25.89 18.56
C ILE A 387 33.81 -25.51 18.78
N ILE A 388 34.51 -26.30 19.60
CA ILE A 388 35.94 -26.16 19.90
C ILE A 388 36.64 -27.45 19.47
N ALA A 389 36.93 -27.55 18.17
CA ALA A 389 37.36 -28.78 17.52
C ALA A 389 38.04 -28.50 16.17
N ASP A 390 38.97 -29.37 15.77
CA ASP A 390 39.56 -29.33 14.43
C ASP A 390 38.78 -30.23 13.43
N ASN A 391 38.19 -31.32 13.89
CA ASN A 391 37.48 -32.29 13.04
C ASN A 391 35.99 -32.39 13.38
N PHE A 392 35.17 -31.71 12.59
CA PHE A 392 33.70 -31.80 12.63
C PHE A 392 33.05 -31.96 11.25
N ALA A 393 33.86 -32.19 10.21
CA ALA A 393 33.39 -32.37 8.83
C ALA A 393 32.33 -33.49 8.71
N GLY A 394 32.46 -34.56 9.49
CA GLY A 394 31.50 -35.68 9.51
C GLY A 394 30.09 -35.32 9.98
N TYR A 395 29.91 -34.15 10.60
CA TYR A 395 28.61 -33.67 11.09
C TYR A 395 28.04 -32.51 10.26
N ALA A 396 28.65 -32.19 9.11
CA ALA A 396 28.32 -31.02 8.32
C ALA A 396 26.85 -30.96 7.91
N ASP A 397 26.23 -32.07 7.51
CA ASP A 397 24.82 -32.09 7.10
C ASP A 397 23.89 -31.71 8.26
N LYS A 398 24.16 -32.26 9.45
CA LYS A 398 23.38 -31.95 10.65
C LYS A 398 23.52 -30.49 11.08
N LEU A 399 24.74 -29.95 11.01
CA LEU A 399 25.02 -28.55 11.31
C LEU A 399 24.37 -27.61 10.27
N LYS A 400 24.44 -27.95 8.98
CA LYS A 400 23.75 -27.22 7.91
C LYS A 400 22.24 -27.19 8.11
N SER A 401 21.62 -28.31 8.48
CA SER A 401 20.20 -28.36 8.81
C SER A 401 19.86 -27.43 9.98
N TYR A 402 20.67 -27.46 11.05
CA TYR A 402 20.50 -26.56 12.19
C TYR A 402 20.62 -25.08 11.80
N ILE A 403 21.61 -24.72 10.98
CA ILE A 403 21.80 -23.36 10.46
C ILE A 403 20.62 -22.92 9.59
N LYS A 404 20.14 -23.79 8.71
CA LYS A 404 18.98 -23.53 7.85
C LYS A 404 17.70 -23.26 8.65
N GLU A 405 17.56 -23.89 9.81
CA GLU A 405 16.46 -23.67 10.76
C GLU A 405 16.62 -22.39 11.60
N GLY A 406 17.71 -21.63 11.41
CA GLY A 406 18.01 -20.40 12.14
C GLY A 406 18.89 -20.60 13.37
N GLY A 407 19.46 -21.78 13.55
CA GLY A 407 20.49 -22.02 14.55
C GLY A 407 21.80 -21.32 14.19
N SER A 408 22.54 -20.91 15.20
CA SER A 408 23.80 -20.17 15.01
C SER A 408 24.96 -20.85 15.74
N ILE A 409 26.17 -20.73 15.18
CA ILE A 409 27.34 -21.47 15.63
C ILE A 409 28.53 -20.53 15.87
N LEU A 410 29.21 -20.70 17.00
CA LEU A 410 30.54 -20.14 17.26
C LEU A 410 31.60 -21.24 17.10
N ILE A 411 32.54 -21.07 16.19
CA ILE A 411 33.59 -22.05 15.89
C ILE A 411 34.94 -21.51 16.37
N LEU A 412 35.64 -22.32 17.15
CA LEU A 412 37.02 -22.10 17.56
C LEU A 412 37.86 -23.35 17.22
N PRO A 413 39.12 -23.20 16.80
CA PRO A 413 40.05 -24.32 16.64
C PRO A 413 40.25 -25.13 17.92
N GLY A 414 40.51 -26.42 17.78
CA GLY A 414 40.94 -27.28 18.89
C GLY A 414 42.40 -27.00 19.27
N SER A 415 42.82 -27.39 20.48
CA SER A 415 44.18 -27.11 20.95
C SER A 415 45.29 -27.81 20.15
N ASN A 416 44.94 -28.86 19.39
CA ASN A 416 45.87 -29.73 18.67
C ASN A 416 46.52 -29.04 17.45
N GLY A 417 45.85 -28.08 16.83
CA GLY A 417 46.42 -27.33 15.72
C GLY A 417 46.39 -28.05 14.37
N TYR A 418 45.45 -28.98 14.16
CA TYR A 418 45.30 -29.70 12.89
C TYR A 418 44.62 -28.85 11.80
N PHE A 419 45.38 -27.90 11.24
CA PHE A 419 44.89 -26.91 10.28
C PHE A 419 44.12 -27.50 9.10
N ASN A 420 44.61 -28.58 8.49
CA ASN A 420 43.94 -29.19 7.34
C ASN A 420 42.59 -29.82 7.72
N GLN A 421 42.46 -30.37 8.93
CA GLN A 421 41.18 -30.91 9.42
C GLN A 421 40.20 -29.78 9.68
N PHE A 422 40.65 -28.70 10.33
CA PHE A 422 39.82 -27.51 10.58
C PHE A 422 39.35 -26.86 9.28
N LYS A 423 40.27 -26.67 8.33
CA LYS A 423 39.96 -26.15 6.99
C LYS A 423 38.90 -27.00 6.29
N ASN A 424 39.07 -28.32 6.27
CA ASN A 424 38.11 -29.24 5.65
C ASN A 424 36.73 -29.18 6.34
N SER A 425 36.70 -29.04 7.66
CA SER A 425 35.46 -28.93 8.43
C SER A 425 34.70 -27.62 8.13
N CYS A 426 35.40 -26.50 8.04
CA CYS A 426 34.82 -25.22 7.61
C CYS A 426 34.35 -25.27 6.13
N SER A 427 35.15 -25.86 5.24
CA SER A 427 34.78 -26.07 3.83
C SER A 427 33.52 -26.93 3.69
N ALA A 428 33.34 -27.93 4.55
CA ALA A 428 32.14 -28.75 4.58
C ALA A 428 30.88 -27.93 4.92
N LEU A 429 31.01 -26.82 5.66
CA LEU A 429 29.96 -25.82 5.91
C LEU A 429 29.88 -24.73 4.82
N GLN A 430 30.56 -24.91 3.69
CA GLN A 430 30.67 -23.95 2.58
C GLN A 430 31.46 -22.68 2.92
N ILE A 431 32.32 -22.73 3.94
CA ILE A 431 33.19 -21.61 4.35
C ILE A 431 34.62 -21.90 3.90
N ASN A 432 35.01 -21.35 2.75
CA ASN A 432 36.30 -21.60 2.11
C ASN A 432 37.31 -20.46 2.31
N THR A 433 37.41 -19.94 3.53
CA THR A 433 38.17 -18.70 3.84
C THR A 433 39.51 -18.96 4.51
N LEU A 434 39.79 -20.21 4.90
CA LEU A 434 41.01 -20.61 5.62
C LEU A 434 42.18 -20.81 4.66
N VAL A 435 43.23 -20.01 4.85
CA VAL A 435 44.39 -19.91 3.95
C VAL A 435 45.55 -20.77 4.45
N SER A 436 46.02 -20.52 5.67
CA SER A 436 47.17 -21.22 6.29
C SER A 436 47.15 -21.12 7.81
N ALA A 437 48.03 -21.87 8.49
CA ALA A 437 48.38 -21.64 9.89
C ALA A 437 49.64 -20.76 9.99
N ALA A 438 49.71 -19.92 11.02
CA ALA A 438 50.83 -19.00 11.24
C ALA A 438 51.25 -18.98 12.71
N GLY A 439 52.55 -18.81 12.96
CA GLY A 439 53.15 -18.80 14.29
C GLY A 439 53.54 -20.20 14.78
N ASN A 440 53.78 -20.34 16.08
CA ASN A 440 54.16 -21.59 16.74
C ASN A 440 53.47 -21.72 18.12
N ILE A 441 52.87 -22.87 18.39
CA ILE A 441 52.23 -23.19 19.67
C ILE A 441 53.28 -23.15 20.79
N ASN A 442 52.93 -22.56 21.94
CA ASN A 442 53.80 -22.38 23.11
C ASN A 442 55.09 -21.57 22.84
N SER A 443 55.16 -20.78 21.77
CA SER A 443 56.36 -20.01 21.47
C SER A 443 56.59 -18.80 22.38
N GLY A 444 55.53 -18.28 23.00
CA GLY A 444 55.57 -17.04 23.79
C GLY A 444 55.89 -15.78 22.97
N LYS A 445 56.07 -15.90 21.65
CA LYS A 445 56.38 -14.79 20.74
C LYS A 445 55.14 -14.43 19.94
N SER A 446 54.62 -13.23 20.18
CA SER A 446 53.47 -12.73 19.42
C SER A 446 53.82 -12.59 17.93
N THR A 447 52.98 -13.16 17.08
CA THR A 447 53.09 -13.19 15.61
C THR A 447 52.06 -12.28 14.94
N ALA A 448 50.98 -11.94 15.65
CA ALA A 448 49.94 -11.04 15.17
C ALA A 448 49.33 -10.24 16.33
N ILE A 449 48.79 -9.07 16.02
CA ILE A 449 48.02 -8.23 16.94
C ILE A 449 46.73 -7.77 16.26
N PHE A 450 45.75 -7.30 17.04
CA PHE A 450 44.56 -6.63 16.51
C PHE A 450 44.97 -5.32 15.83
N ASP A 451 44.35 -5.03 14.69
CA ASP A 451 44.56 -3.80 13.94
C ASP A 451 43.25 -3.03 13.76
N GLN A 452 42.34 -3.56 12.93
CA GLN A 452 41.03 -2.95 12.67
C GLN A 452 39.92 -3.69 13.43
N VAL A 453 38.96 -2.95 13.98
CA VAL A 453 37.79 -3.48 14.68
C VAL A 453 36.54 -2.76 14.20
N ASP A 454 35.54 -3.53 13.77
CA ASP A 454 34.20 -3.01 13.47
C ASP A 454 33.42 -2.81 14.77
N PHE A 455 33.63 -1.65 15.38
CA PHE A 455 32.95 -1.26 16.61
C PHE A 455 31.46 -0.95 16.46
N GLU A 456 30.93 -0.91 15.22
CA GLU A 456 29.52 -0.74 14.94
C GLU A 456 28.79 -2.09 14.85
N HIS A 457 29.55 -3.19 14.82
CA HIS A 457 28.99 -4.54 14.90
C HIS A 457 28.18 -4.74 16.21
N PRO A 458 26.97 -5.33 16.16
CA PRO A 458 26.09 -5.49 17.33
C PRO A 458 26.69 -6.28 18.49
N VAL A 459 27.70 -7.11 18.22
CA VAL A 459 28.44 -7.84 19.27
C VAL A 459 29.05 -6.87 20.29
N PHE A 460 29.44 -5.65 19.90
CA PHE A 460 30.06 -4.67 20.81
C PHE A 460 29.05 -3.76 21.51
N THR A 461 27.75 -3.95 21.30
CA THR A 461 26.70 -3.12 21.91
C THR A 461 26.76 -3.19 23.44
N GLY A 462 26.89 -2.03 24.07
CA GLY A 462 26.95 -1.89 25.53
C GLY A 462 28.29 -2.26 26.18
N MET A 463 29.35 -2.53 25.39
CA MET A 463 30.68 -2.82 25.96
C MET A 463 31.50 -1.56 26.30
N PHE A 464 31.21 -0.43 25.67
CA PHE A 464 32.01 0.79 25.77
C PHE A 464 31.19 1.97 26.29
N THR A 465 31.84 2.83 27.08
CA THR A 465 31.22 4.06 27.58
C THR A 465 31.01 5.07 26.46
N LYS A 466 29.78 5.62 26.36
CA LYS A 466 29.43 6.66 25.39
C LYS A 466 30.40 7.86 25.50
N GLY A 467 30.84 8.39 24.36
CA GLY A 467 31.71 9.57 24.28
C GLY A 467 33.22 9.31 24.42
N THR A 468 33.65 8.06 24.62
CA THR A 468 35.08 7.70 24.66
C THR A 468 35.52 7.06 23.34
N LYS A 469 36.81 7.24 22.96
CA LYS A 469 37.37 6.54 21.80
C LYS A 469 37.41 5.05 22.11
N LYS A 470 36.57 4.26 21.44
CA LYS A 470 36.52 2.81 21.56
C LYS A 470 37.90 2.22 21.26
N LYS A 471 38.43 1.41 22.17
CA LYS A 471 39.72 0.73 22.06
C LYS A 471 39.64 -0.62 22.76
N ILE A 472 40.30 -1.63 22.18
CA ILE A 472 40.42 -2.97 22.75
C ILE A 472 41.91 -3.27 22.90
N GLU A 473 42.29 -3.89 24.01
CA GLU A 473 43.63 -4.40 24.20
C GLU A 473 43.86 -5.63 23.32
N SER A 474 44.90 -5.61 22.49
CA SER A 474 45.25 -6.77 21.66
C SER A 474 45.83 -7.89 22.53
N PRO A 475 45.41 -9.15 22.32
CA PRO A 475 46.14 -10.29 22.85
C PRO A 475 47.51 -10.44 22.17
N GLU A 476 48.39 -11.16 22.85
CA GLU A 476 49.58 -11.74 22.24
C GLU A 476 49.17 -13.07 21.58
N ILE A 477 49.35 -13.16 20.27
CA ILE A 477 48.92 -14.32 19.47
C ILE A 477 50.16 -15.08 19.02
N TYR A 478 50.38 -16.26 19.59
CA TYR A 478 51.55 -17.11 19.32
C TYR A 478 51.32 -18.03 18.12
N PHE A 479 50.09 -18.54 17.96
CA PHE A 479 49.66 -19.41 16.86
C PHE A 479 48.19 -19.15 16.52
N TYR A 480 47.86 -19.10 15.23
CA TYR A 480 46.50 -18.86 14.74
C TYR A 480 46.31 -19.36 13.31
N TYR A 481 45.06 -19.47 12.89
CA TYR A 481 44.68 -19.76 11.52
C TYR A 481 44.34 -18.49 10.75
N ARG A 482 45.06 -18.27 9.66
CA ARG A 482 44.79 -17.17 8.73
C ARG A 482 43.51 -17.47 7.98
N GLN A 483 42.48 -16.67 8.25
CA GLN A 483 41.26 -16.62 7.47
C GLN A 483 41.15 -15.28 6.73
N ASN A 484 40.75 -15.32 5.46
CA ASN A 484 40.43 -14.14 4.67
C ASN A 484 39.01 -14.28 4.17
N THR A 485 38.13 -13.36 4.57
CA THR A 485 36.71 -13.47 4.26
C THR A 485 36.42 -13.33 2.76
N GLN A 486 37.29 -12.66 1.99
CA GLN A 486 37.14 -12.47 0.53
C GLN A 486 35.73 -12.00 0.10
N GLY A 487 35.05 -11.22 0.95
CA GLY A 487 33.67 -10.77 0.70
C GLY A 487 32.56 -11.79 1.00
N SER A 488 32.91 -13.06 1.29
CA SER A 488 31.94 -14.10 1.69
C SER A 488 31.48 -14.00 3.15
N GLY A 489 32.12 -13.15 3.96
CA GLY A 489 31.78 -12.91 5.35
C GLY A 489 32.23 -11.53 5.83
N ASN A 490 31.66 -11.08 6.94
CA ASN A 490 32.01 -9.81 7.58
C ASN A 490 33.22 -9.99 8.51
N ASN A 491 34.23 -9.13 8.39
CA ASN A 491 35.42 -9.17 9.24
C ASN A 491 35.22 -8.23 10.45
N ILE A 492 34.96 -8.81 11.63
CA ILE A 492 34.65 -8.04 12.85
C ILE A 492 35.92 -7.53 13.53
N ILE A 493 36.96 -8.38 13.62
CA ILE A 493 38.26 -8.02 14.17
C ILE A 493 39.32 -8.49 13.18
N ALA A 494 40.10 -7.56 12.62
CA ALA A 494 41.22 -7.85 11.74
C ALA A 494 42.55 -7.87 12.50
N LEU A 495 43.46 -8.72 12.05
CA LEU A 495 44.84 -8.78 12.51
C LEU A 495 45.75 -7.89 11.67
N SER A 496 46.94 -7.60 12.19
CA SER A 496 47.98 -6.79 11.54
C SER A 496 48.48 -7.31 10.19
N ASP A 497 48.13 -8.55 9.82
CA ASP A 497 48.42 -9.14 8.52
C ASP A 497 47.20 -9.21 7.59
N ASN A 498 46.15 -8.45 7.91
CA ASN A 498 44.85 -8.38 7.25
C ASN A 498 44.01 -9.67 7.30
N SER A 499 44.46 -10.73 7.99
CA SER A 499 43.61 -11.88 8.27
C SER A 499 42.56 -11.54 9.34
N SER A 500 41.42 -12.24 9.32
CA SER A 500 40.37 -12.03 10.31
C SER A 500 40.65 -12.82 11.59
N PHE A 501 40.61 -12.14 12.73
CA PHE A 501 40.59 -12.77 14.05
C PHE A 501 39.21 -13.31 14.39
N LEU A 502 38.17 -12.51 14.16
CA LEU A 502 36.76 -12.87 14.34
C LEU A 502 36.00 -12.51 13.06
N ALA A 503 35.47 -13.52 12.39
CA ALA A 503 34.67 -13.37 11.18
C ALA A 503 33.24 -13.84 11.41
N GLU A 504 32.27 -13.15 10.80
CA GLU A 504 30.87 -13.56 10.70
C GLU A 504 30.54 -14.04 9.29
N TYR A 505 29.83 -15.15 9.20
CA TYR A 505 29.23 -15.68 7.98
C TYR A 505 27.72 -15.82 8.20
N LYS A 506 26.93 -15.24 7.30
CA LYS A 506 25.48 -15.43 7.27
C LYS A 506 25.16 -16.50 6.25
N ILE A 507 24.60 -17.63 6.71
CA ILE A 507 24.25 -18.76 5.85
C ILE A 507 22.78 -19.07 6.09
N GLU A 508 21.97 -19.01 5.03
CA GLU A 508 20.52 -19.19 5.11
C GLU A 508 19.90 -18.24 6.17
N LYS A 509 19.33 -18.79 7.25
CA LYS A 509 18.72 -18.03 8.37
C LYS A 509 19.62 -17.94 9.60
N GLY A 510 20.77 -18.61 9.60
CA GLY A 510 21.67 -18.72 10.75
C GLY A 510 22.96 -17.92 10.57
N LYS A 511 23.68 -17.76 11.67
CA LYS A 511 24.94 -17.00 11.73
C LYS A 511 26.07 -17.91 12.21
N ILE A 512 27.25 -17.78 11.62
CA ILE A 512 28.45 -18.50 12.05
C ILE A 512 29.54 -17.50 12.38
N PHE A 513 30.05 -17.57 13.61
CA PHE A 513 31.27 -16.87 14.00
C PHE A 513 32.44 -17.83 13.96
N ILE A 514 33.58 -17.38 13.42
CA ILE A 514 34.84 -18.14 13.44
C ILE A 514 35.93 -17.30 14.08
N LEU A 515 36.53 -17.82 15.16
CA LEU A 515 37.77 -17.29 15.70
C LEU A 515 38.99 -17.95 15.08
N SER A 516 40.06 -17.17 14.89
CA SER A 516 41.33 -17.68 14.34
C SER A 516 42.19 -18.42 15.36
N VAL A 517 41.86 -18.33 16.65
CA VAL A 517 42.64 -18.93 17.75
C VAL A 517 41.81 -19.91 18.56
N SER A 518 42.47 -20.99 19.02
CA SER A 518 41.92 -21.86 20.06
C SER A 518 41.86 -21.11 21.40
N PRO A 519 40.83 -21.35 22.25
CA PRO A 519 40.65 -20.65 23.53
C PRO A 519 41.59 -21.19 24.64
N VAL A 520 42.87 -21.35 24.33
CA VAL A 520 43.90 -21.91 25.23
C VAL A 520 45.16 -21.04 25.26
N LEU A 521 45.85 -21.06 26.40
CA LEU A 521 47.05 -20.23 26.62
C LEU A 521 48.25 -20.62 25.74
N SER A 522 48.25 -21.83 25.19
CA SER A 522 49.30 -22.30 24.28
C SER A 522 49.27 -21.61 22.92
N TRP A 523 48.12 -21.06 22.51
CA TRP A 523 47.96 -20.34 21.24
C TRP A 523 48.03 -18.82 21.41
N SER A 524 47.47 -18.30 22.51
CA SER A 524 47.45 -16.86 22.80
C SER A 524 47.12 -16.59 24.26
N ASN A 525 47.45 -15.39 24.75
CA ASN A 525 46.95 -14.93 26.05
C ASN A 525 45.55 -14.30 25.97
N PHE A 526 44.81 -14.50 24.87
CA PHE A 526 43.47 -13.95 24.66
C PHE A 526 42.49 -14.24 25.80
N PRO A 527 42.42 -15.48 26.37
CA PRO A 527 41.57 -15.75 27.53
C PRO A 527 41.84 -14.89 28.78
N LEU A 528 43.01 -14.25 28.86
CA LEU A 528 43.42 -13.40 29.99
C LEU A 528 43.16 -11.91 29.74
N LYS A 529 42.74 -11.51 28.53
CA LYS A 529 42.47 -10.11 28.19
C LYS A 529 41.08 -9.70 28.64
N GLY A 530 40.93 -8.44 29.06
CA GLY A 530 39.66 -7.91 29.58
C GLY A 530 38.49 -7.98 28.57
N ILE A 531 38.77 -8.02 27.27
CA ILE A 531 37.76 -8.15 26.21
C ILE A 531 37.20 -9.56 26.06
N PHE A 532 37.89 -10.60 26.56
CA PHE A 532 37.52 -12.00 26.31
C PHE A 532 36.13 -12.34 26.84
N VAL A 533 35.89 -12.07 28.13
CA VAL A 533 34.60 -12.34 28.79
C VAL A 533 33.42 -11.66 28.07
N PRO A 534 33.42 -10.32 27.87
CA PRO A 534 32.30 -9.67 27.20
C PRO A 534 32.16 -10.12 25.75
N LEU A 535 33.26 -10.35 25.02
CA LEU A 535 33.19 -10.78 23.62
C LEU A 535 32.55 -12.16 23.47
N ILE A 536 32.98 -13.17 24.25
CA ILE A 536 32.37 -14.51 24.23
C ILE A 536 30.89 -14.45 24.62
N TYR A 537 30.58 -13.75 25.72
CA TYR A 537 29.21 -13.63 26.20
C TYR A 537 28.30 -12.94 25.16
N LYS A 538 28.71 -11.79 24.62
CA LYS A 538 27.92 -11.06 23.61
C LYS A 538 27.88 -11.78 22.26
N SER A 539 28.90 -12.54 21.88
CA SER A 539 28.84 -13.42 20.72
C SER A 539 27.74 -14.46 20.88
N VAL A 540 27.64 -15.11 22.05
CA VAL A 540 26.56 -16.06 22.34
C VAL A 540 25.19 -15.39 22.26
N LEU A 541 25.03 -14.22 22.89
CA LEU A 541 23.75 -13.50 22.85
C LEU A 541 23.36 -13.07 21.44
N TYR A 542 24.32 -12.59 20.64
CA TYR A 542 24.11 -12.20 19.25
C TYR A 542 23.73 -13.39 18.38
N LEU A 543 24.41 -14.52 18.54
CA LEU A 543 24.13 -15.75 17.79
C LEU A 543 22.77 -16.35 18.18
N ALA A 544 22.38 -16.26 19.46
CA ALA A 544 21.08 -16.68 19.94
C ALA A 544 19.93 -15.73 19.55
N ALA A 545 20.24 -14.46 19.25
CA ALA A 545 19.26 -13.48 18.82
C ALA A 545 18.75 -13.82 17.42
N LYS A 546 17.43 -14.01 17.32
CA LYS A 546 16.75 -14.27 16.04
C LYS A 546 16.50 -12.96 15.30
N ASP A 547 16.59 -13.02 13.97
CA ASP A 547 16.25 -11.87 13.15
C ASP A 547 14.74 -11.60 13.21
N ASN A 548 14.38 -10.47 13.84
CA ASN A 548 12.99 -10.00 13.98
C ASN A 548 12.40 -9.47 12.66
N ALA A 549 13.20 -9.33 11.60
CA ALA A 549 12.79 -8.77 10.32
C ALA A 549 11.61 -9.53 9.67
N ASN A 550 11.49 -10.83 9.93
CA ASN A 550 10.40 -11.67 9.39
C ASN A 550 9.10 -11.60 10.21
N LEU A 551 9.04 -10.77 11.26
CA LEU A 551 7.89 -10.65 12.14
C LEU A 551 7.16 -9.30 12.01
N SER A 552 7.48 -8.51 10.98
CA SER A 552 6.76 -7.29 10.63
C SER A 552 6.31 -7.32 9.17
N GLY A 553 5.11 -6.82 8.89
CA GLY A 553 4.57 -6.68 7.54
C GLY A 553 3.72 -5.41 7.42
N ILE A 554 3.22 -5.16 6.21
CA ILE A 554 2.28 -4.06 5.93
C ILE A 554 0.86 -4.61 5.88
N ALA A 555 -0.13 -3.79 6.24
CA ALA A 555 -1.53 -4.18 6.20
C ALA A 555 -1.96 -4.68 4.82
N GLY A 556 -2.53 -5.89 4.80
CA GLY A 556 -2.94 -6.60 3.59
C GLY A 556 -1.88 -7.49 2.95
N GLU A 557 -0.61 -7.43 3.41
CA GLU A 557 0.42 -8.38 3.00
C GLU A 557 0.26 -9.73 3.72
N GLU A 558 0.75 -10.78 3.08
CA GLU A 558 0.74 -12.12 3.66
C GLU A 558 1.91 -12.28 4.63
N VAL A 559 1.66 -12.93 5.76
CA VAL A 559 2.69 -13.24 6.77
C VAL A 559 2.90 -14.74 6.85
N ASP A 560 4.15 -15.16 6.68
CA ASP A 560 4.56 -16.56 6.79
C ASP A 560 4.82 -16.95 8.24
N ILE A 561 3.96 -17.81 8.79
CA ILE A 561 4.01 -18.34 10.14
C ILE A 561 4.72 -19.70 10.12
N ASN A 562 5.90 -19.81 10.72
CA ASN A 562 6.63 -21.08 10.82
C ASN A 562 6.02 -22.00 11.90
N LEU A 563 5.64 -23.23 11.49
CA LEU A 563 4.97 -24.22 12.33
C LEU A 563 5.91 -25.26 12.96
N GLN A 564 7.21 -25.24 12.67
CA GLN A 564 8.14 -26.29 13.11
C GLN A 564 8.21 -26.49 14.63
N LYS A 565 7.85 -25.47 15.42
CA LYS A 565 7.82 -25.53 16.89
C LYS A 565 6.42 -25.80 17.45
N ILE A 566 5.44 -26.10 16.60
CA ILE A 566 4.04 -26.28 16.97
C ILE A 566 3.72 -27.76 16.89
N SER A 567 3.27 -28.33 18.01
CA SER A 567 2.90 -29.75 18.11
C SER A 567 1.37 -29.97 18.10
N GLY A 568 0.58 -28.92 17.89
CA GLY A 568 -0.89 -28.96 17.88
C GLY A 568 -1.48 -28.99 16.46
N ALA A 569 -2.70 -29.51 16.32
CA ALA A 569 -3.43 -29.57 15.03
C ALA A 569 -4.10 -28.23 14.63
N GLN A 570 -4.13 -27.26 15.54
CA GLN A 570 -4.74 -25.94 15.34
C GLN A 570 -3.92 -24.86 16.03
N ILE A 571 -3.93 -23.68 15.45
CA ILE A 571 -3.43 -22.45 16.09
C ILE A 571 -4.56 -21.44 16.20
N THR A 572 -4.45 -20.53 17.16
CA THR A 572 -5.36 -19.38 17.28
C THR A 572 -4.58 -18.09 17.07
N ILE A 573 -5.04 -17.26 16.14
CA ILE A 573 -4.50 -15.92 15.89
C ILE A 573 -5.44 -14.91 16.52
N GLN A 574 -4.94 -14.12 17.45
CA GLN A 574 -5.65 -12.98 18.01
C GLN A 574 -5.23 -11.71 17.26
N LYS A 575 -6.20 -11.05 16.63
CA LYS A 575 -6.03 -9.78 15.93
C LYS A 575 -5.87 -8.62 16.91
N PRO A 576 -5.37 -7.44 16.47
CA PRO A 576 -5.26 -6.25 17.30
C PRO A 576 -6.59 -5.83 17.95
N SER A 577 -7.72 -5.99 17.26
CA SER A 577 -9.08 -5.80 17.81
C SER A 577 -9.45 -6.71 18.98
N GLY A 578 -8.68 -7.78 19.22
CA GLY A 578 -8.98 -8.82 20.22
C GLY A 578 -9.80 -9.99 19.67
N ILE A 579 -10.27 -9.91 18.42
CA ILE A 579 -10.95 -11.02 17.75
C ILE A 579 -9.99 -12.19 17.59
N LYS A 580 -10.43 -13.39 17.96
CA LYS A 580 -9.67 -14.63 17.83
C LYS A 580 -10.16 -15.44 16.64
N GLU A 581 -9.23 -15.89 15.82
CA GLU A 581 -9.46 -16.70 14.64
C GLU A 581 -8.72 -18.04 14.78
N ALA A 582 -9.43 -19.15 14.65
CA ALA A 582 -8.83 -20.47 14.69
C ALA A 582 -8.41 -20.89 13.27
N VAL A 583 -7.15 -21.30 13.12
CA VAL A 583 -6.59 -21.78 11.85
C VAL A 583 -6.30 -23.28 11.97
N ASN A 584 -7.02 -24.08 11.17
CA ASN A 584 -6.85 -25.52 11.13
C ASN A 584 -5.62 -25.90 10.28
N LEU A 585 -4.67 -26.60 10.90
CA LEU A 585 -3.41 -26.97 10.22
C LEU A 585 -3.58 -28.15 9.25
N ASN A 586 -4.64 -28.94 9.39
CA ASN A 586 -4.88 -30.14 8.57
C ASN A 586 -5.05 -29.85 7.06
N ASN A 587 -5.38 -28.60 6.69
CA ASN A 587 -5.47 -28.20 5.29
C ASN A 587 -4.09 -27.90 4.68
N PHE A 588 -3.05 -27.74 5.50
CA PHE A 588 -1.68 -27.43 5.11
C PHE A 588 -0.83 -28.71 5.13
N ASN A 589 -1.24 -29.71 4.35
CA ASN A 589 -0.47 -30.95 4.21
C ASN A 589 0.96 -30.65 3.73
N SER A 590 1.96 -31.11 4.49
CA SER A 590 3.40 -31.10 4.15
C SER A 590 4.15 -29.75 4.20
N GLN A 591 3.53 -28.65 4.60
CA GLN A 591 4.22 -27.34 4.68
C GLN A 591 4.55 -26.96 6.13
N ASN A 592 5.82 -26.60 6.37
CA ASN A 592 6.31 -26.10 7.65
C ASN A 592 5.89 -24.63 7.93
N TYR A 593 5.01 -24.07 7.10
CA TYR A 593 4.59 -22.67 7.16
C TYR A 593 3.11 -22.51 6.83
N ILE A 594 2.48 -21.48 7.38
CA ILE A 594 1.17 -20.97 6.97
C ILE A 594 1.36 -19.58 6.41
N ASN A 595 0.79 -19.33 5.24
CA ASN A 595 0.65 -18.00 4.70
C ASN A 595 -0.67 -17.39 5.22
N TYR A 596 -0.57 -16.48 6.19
CA TYR A 596 -1.73 -15.84 6.80
C TYR A 596 -2.03 -14.50 6.12
N ARG A 597 -3.27 -14.35 5.62
CA ARG A 597 -3.69 -13.21 4.77
C ARG A 597 -4.62 -12.21 5.45
N ASN A 598 -5.20 -12.56 6.60
CA ASN A 598 -6.18 -11.73 7.31
C ASN A 598 -5.47 -10.66 8.15
N THR A 599 -4.72 -9.78 7.48
CA THR A 599 -3.79 -8.77 8.04
C THR A 599 -4.26 -7.34 7.77
N ALA A 600 -5.57 -7.12 7.60
CA ALA A 600 -6.10 -5.79 7.29
C ALA A 600 -6.05 -4.80 8.48
N GLU A 601 -6.06 -5.30 9.72
CA GLU A 601 -5.92 -4.46 10.92
C GLU A 601 -4.45 -4.20 11.23
N THR A 602 -4.07 -2.96 11.50
CA THR A 602 -2.73 -2.62 11.99
C THR A 602 -2.59 -2.88 13.48
N GLY A 603 -1.39 -3.21 13.92
CA GLY A 603 -1.08 -3.53 15.31
C GLY A 603 -0.35 -4.85 15.47
N ILE A 604 -0.46 -5.43 16.67
CA ILE A 604 0.27 -6.63 17.06
C ILE A 604 -0.67 -7.82 17.08
N TYR A 605 -0.37 -8.82 16.25
CA TYR A 605 -1.07 -10.09 16.21
C TYR A 605 -0.36 -11.08 17.11
N LYS A 606 -1.15 -11.82 17.90
CA LYS A 606 -0.63 -12.82 18.84
C LYS A 606 -1.05 -14.20 18.37
N VAL A 607 -0.09 -15.12 18.29
CA VAL A 607 -0.35 -16.48 17.83
C VAL A 607 -0.17 -17.47 18.97
N PHE A 608 -1.20 -18.29 19.17
CA PHE A 608 -1.32 -19.26 20.25
C PHE A 608 -1.39 -20.69 19.70
N SER A 609 -0.75 -21.62 20.40
CA SER A 609 -0.90 -23.06 20.21
C SER A 609 -1.48 -23.65 21.49
N GLY A 610 -2.78 -23.97 21.48
CA GLY A 610 -3.53 -24.17 22.72
C GLY A 610 -3.56 -22.86 23.53
N ASP A 611 -3.23 -22.94 24.83
CA ASP A 611 -3.17 -21.76 25.71
C ASP A 611 -1.82 -21.03 25.70
N LYS A 612 -0.80 -21.60 25.04
CA LYS A 612 0.55 -21.03 25.02
C LYS A 612 0.73 -20.10 23.83
N GLN A 613 1.00 -18.83 24.10
CA GLN A 613 1.47 -17.87 23.09
C GLN A 613 2.88 -18.29 22.64
N PHE A 614 3.11 -18.44 21.34
CA PHE A 614 4.40 -18.90 20.82
C PHE A 614 5.07 -17.92 19.87
N MET A 615 4.33 -16.96 19.30
CA MET A 615 4.90 -15.86 18.52
C MET A 615 3.96 -14.66 18.47
N ASN A 616 4.54 -13.50 18.17
CA ASN A 616 3.83 -12.32 17.72
C ASN A 616 4.36 -11.90 16.35
N PHE A 617 3.51 -11.25 15.58
CA PHE A 617 3.93 -10.49 14.40
C PHE A 617 3.22 -9.14 14.38
N THR A 618 3.80 -8.17 13.71
CA THR A 618 3.30 -6.80 13.64
C THR A 618 2.90 -6.43 12.24
N ILE A 619 1.80 -5.68 12.13
CA ILE A 619 1.31 -5.15 10.88
C ILE A 619 1.25 -3.64 11.00
N ASN A 620 1.96 -2.93 10.14
CA ASN A 620 1.99 -1.47 10.08
C ASN A 620 1.25 -0.95 8.83
N THR A 621 0.95 0.34 8.80
CA THR A 621 0.42 0.99 7.59
C THR A 621 1.49 1.05 6.49
N ASN A 622 1.06 1.20 5.24
CA ASN A 622 1.99 1.50 4.15
C ASN A 622 2.36 2.99 4.19
N PRO A 623 3.65 3.36 4.37
CA PRO A 623 4.04 4.77 4.46
C PRO A 623 3.72 5.60 3.20
N LEU A 624 3.52 4.95 2.05
CA LEU A 624 3.18 5.65 0.80
C LEU A 624 1.76 6.24 0.83
N GLU A 625 0.88 5.72 1.67
CA GLU A 625 -0.50 6.20 1.86
C GLU A 625 -0.53 7.49 2.72
N SER A 626 0.50 7.70 3.54
CA SER A 626 0.71 8.95 4.29
C SER A 626 1.06 10.14 3.40
N ASN A 627 1.46 9.89 2.14
CA ASN A 627 1.81 10.96 1.22
C ASN A 627 0.56 11.63 0.65
N THR A 628 0.32 12.86 1.10
CA THR A 628 -0.84 13.69 0.73
C THR A 628 -0.65 14.45 -0.59
N GLU A 629 0.46 14.25 -1.32
CA GLU A 629 0.66 14.83 -2.64
C GLU A 629 -0.41 14.35 -3.62
N LYS A 630 -1.10 15.31 -4.24
CA LYS A 630 -2.20 15.06 -5.17
C LYS A 630 -1.70 14.88 -6.59
N LEU A 631 -2.37 13.99 -7.32
CA LEU A 631 -2.18 13.81 -8.74
C LEU A 631 -2.66 15.05 -9.50
N LYS A 632 -1.80 15.61 -10.35
CA LYS A 632 -2.17 16.72 -11.23
C LYS A 632 -3.01 16.19 -12.38
N LYS A 633 -3.84 17.06 -12.97
CA LYS A 633 -4.66 16.71 -14.14
C LYS A 633 -3.85 16.12 -15.29
N ASP A 634 -2.70 16.73 -15.61
CA ASP A 634 -1.84 16.26 -16.70
C ASP A 634 -1.24 14.87 -16.40
N GLU A 635 -0.98 14.54 -15.13
CA GLU A 635 -0.48 13.22 -14.70
C GLU A 635 -1.58 12.16 -14.80
N PHE A 636 -2.82 12.49 -14.47
CA PHE A 636 -3.96 11.60 -14.69
C PHE A 636 -4.25 11.39 -16.18
N ASP A 637 -4.15 12.46 -16.98
CA ASP A 637 -4.29 12.38 -18.44
C ASP A 637 -3.17 11.53 -19.07
N ASP A 638 -1.95 11.56 -18.52
CA ASP A 638 -0.85 10.66 -18.90
C ASP A 638 -1.17 9.20 -18.57
N TYR A 639 -1.68 8.93 -17.37
CA TYR A 639 -2.14 7.60 -16.97
C TYR A 639 -3.23 7.05 -17.91
N LEU A 640 -4.23 7.87 -18.25
CA LEU A 640 -5.28 7.49 -19.20
C LEU A 640 -4.72 7.13 -20.58
N LYS A 641 -3.67 7.82 -21.04
CA LYS A 641 -2.95 7.48 -22.27
C LYS A 641 -2.20 6.16 -22.13
N LYS A 642 -1.51 5.94 -20.99
CA LYS A 642 -0.77 4.68 -20.73
C LYS A 642 -1.69 3.45 -20.74
N ILE A 643 -2.89 3.54 -20.18
CA ILE A 643 -3.89 2.46 -20.25
C ILE A 643 -4.65 2.41 -21.60
N ASN A 644 -4.33 3.30 -22.54
CA ASN A 644 -5.02 3.46 -23.83
C ASN A 644 -6.54 3.61 -23.70
N PHE A 645 -6.99 4.43 -22.74
CA PHE A 645 -8.42 4.69 -22.53
C PHE A 645 -9.03 5.45 -23.72
N LYS A 646 -9.99 4.82 -24.42
CA LYS A 646 -10.68 5.42 -25.58
C LYS A 646 -12.03 6.06 -25.24
N GLY A 647 -12.49 5.86 -24.00
CA GLY A 647 -13.76 6.38 -23.50
C GLY A 647 -13.75 7.88 -23.27
N THR A 648 -14.84 8.39 -22.69
CA THR A 648 -14.95 9.80 -22.28
C THR A 648 -14.78 9.93 -20.78
N VAL A 649 -13.91 10.84 -20.33
CA VAL A 649 -13.75 11.18 -18.90
C VAL A 649 -14.49 12.48 -18.58
N VAL A 650 -15.26 12.48 -17.50
CA VAL A 650 -16.01 13.63 -17.01
C VAL A 650 -15.64 13.89 -15.55
N ASN A 651 -14.92 14.98 -15.32
CA ASN A 651 -14.56 15.41 -13.97
C ASN A 651 -15.73 16.11 -13.27
N LEU A 652 -16.11 15.59 -12.10
CA LEU A 652 -17.22 16.06 -11.29
C LEU A 652 -16.72 16.51 -9.92
N LYS A 653 -17.41 17.50 -9.35
CA LYS A 653 -17.21 17.89 -7.95
C LYS A 653 -18.39 17.39 -7.13
N PRO A 654 -18.17 16.85 -5.92
CA PRO A 654 -19.24 16.36 -5.05
C PRO A 654 -20.29 17.42 -4.69
N ASP A 655 -19.91 18.70 -4.73
CA ASP A 655 -20.75 19.84 -4.32
C ASP A 655 -21.50 20.51 -5.48
N GLU A 656 -21.25 20.11 -6.72
CA GLU A 656 -21.94 20.64 -7.89
C GLU A 656 -23.19 19.81 -8.22
N ASN A 657 -24.06 20.33 -9.10
CA ASN A 657 -25.14 19.52 -9.66
C ASN A 657 -24.57 18.51 -10.68
N TYR A 658 -23.96 17.44 -10.16
CA TYR A 658 -23.34 16.38 -10.96
C TYR A 658 -24.36 15.57 -11.75
N PHE A 659 -25.62 15.47 -11.30
CA PHE A 659 -26.68 14.80 -12.05
C PHE A 659 -26.91 15.42 -13.43
N ALA A 660 -26.97 16.75 -13.51
CA ALA A 660 -27.13 17.44 -14.79
C ALA A 660 -25.95 17.15 -15.75
N LYS A 661 -24.72 17.10 -15.22
CA LYS A 661 -23.52 16.77 -16.00
C LYS A 661 -23.50 15.30 -16.45
N ILE A 662 -23.89 14.37 -15.58
CA ILE A 662 -24.02 12.94 -15.93
C ILE A 662 -25.06 12.77 -17.04
N GLN A 663 -26.24 13.39 -16.92
CA GLN A 663 -27.28 13.32 -17.97
C GLN A 663 -26.81 13.94 -19.28
N GLN A 664 -26.14 15.09 -19.23
CA GLN A 664 -25.56 15.72 -20.42
C GLN A 664 -24.53 14.81 -21.10
N ALA A 665 -23.70 14.10 -20.32
CA ALA A 665 -22.74 13.12 -20.85
C ALA A 665 -23.43 11.84 -21.37
N ARG A 666 -24.55 11.41 -20.77
CA ARG A 666 -25.35 10.26 -21.22
C ARG A 666 -26.07 10.53 -22.55
N PHE A 667 -26.75 11.67 -22.65
CA PHE A 667 -27.72 11.96 -23.74
C PHE A 667 -27.31 13.10 -24.70
N GLY A 668 -26.20 13.79 -24.43
CA GLY A 668 -25.74 14.93 -25.21
C GLY A 668 -26.36 16.26 -24.79
N SER A 669 -26.01 17.34 -25.48
CA SER A 669 -26.58 18.67 -25.23
C SER A 669 -27.95 18.82 -25.91
N GLU A 670 -28.94 19.25 -25.12
CA GLU A 670 -30.28 19.50 -25.64
C GLU A 670 -30.34 20.83 -26.41
N LEU A 671 -30.94 20.81 -27.60
CA LEU A 671 -31.04 22.00 -28.44
C LEU A 671 -32.32 22.82 -28.20
N TRP A 672 -33.21 22.41 -27.29
CA TRP A 672 -34.53 23.04 -27.16
C TRP A 672 -34.47 24.55 -26.89
N LYS A 673 -33.47 25.02 -26.13
CA LYS A 673 -33.27 26.45 -25.86
C LYS A 673 -32.97 27.23 -27.16
N ILE A 674 -32.16 26.64 -28.04
CA ILE A 674 -31.83 27.24 -29.35
C ILE A 674 -33.07 27.29 -30.23
N PHE A 675 -33.83 26.20 -30.29
CA PHE A 675 -35.10 26.15 -31.05
C PHE A 675 -36.12 27.18 -30.53
N LEU A 676 -36.20 27.38 -29.21
CA LEU A 676 -37.10 28.36 -28.60
C LEU A 676 -36.67 29.80 -28.91
N ILE A 677 -35.38 30.11 -28.82
CA ILE A 677 -34.83 31.43 -29.19
C ILE A 677 -35.11 31.73 -30.68
N ILE A 678 -34.90 30.77 -31.57
CA ILE A 678 -35.20 30.92 -33.00
C ILE A 678 -36.70 31.19 -33.21
N ALA A 679 -37.58 30.43 -32.55
CA ALA A 679 -39.03 30.64 -32.64
C ALA A 679 -39.44 32.05 -32.16
N PHE A 680 -38.83 32.53 -31.06
CA PHE A 680 -39.08 33.87 -30.53
C PHE A 680 -38.62 34.98 -31.48
N VAL A 681 -37.42 34.86 -32.05
CA VAL A 681 -36.91 35.82 -33.05
C VAL A 681 -37.80 35.83 -34.30
N LEU A 682 -38.23 34.66 -34.78
CA LEU A 682 -39.15 34.56 -35.91
C LEU A 682 -40.52 35.19 -35.62
N ALA A 683 -41.03 35.07 -34.39
CA ALA A 683 -42.29 35.72 -33.98
C ALA A 683 -42.17 37.26 -33.97
N LEU A 684 -41.04 37.82 -33.53
CA LEU A 684 -40.79 39.26 -33.62
C LEU A 684 -40.72 39.74 -35.08
N ILE A 685 -40.04 38.99 -35.94
CA ILE A 685 -39.96 39.29 -37.38
C ILE A 685 -41.35 39.21 -38.02
N GLU A 686 -42.15 38.18 -37.70
CA GLU A 686 -43.54 38.05 -38.17
C GLU A 686 -44.36 39.27 -37.77
N MET A 687 -44.26 39.72 -36.51
CA MET A 687 -44.99 40.88 -36.03
C MET A 687 -44.59 42.17 -36.77
N MET A 688 -43.30 42.38 -37.05
CA MET A 688 -42.81 43.52 -37.82
C MET A 688 -43.30 43.49 -39.28
N VAL A 689 -43.22 42.33 -39.93
CA VAL A 689 -43.68 42.14 -41.33
C VAL A 689 -45.20 42.30 -41.41
N ALA A 690 -45.96 41.78 -40.44
CA ALA A 690 -47.41 41.88 -40.37
C ALA A 690 -47.86 43.33 -40.20
N ARG A 691 -47.19 44.10 -39.32
CA ARG A 691 -47.45 45.53 -39.12
C ARG A 691 -47.19 46.35 -40.38
N SER A 692 -46.11 46.05 -41.11
CA SER A 692 -45.81 46.67 -42.40
C SER A 692 -46.82 46.29 -43.49
N ALA A 693 -47.21 45.02 -43.56
CA ALA A 693 -48.20 44.55 -44.53
C ALA A 693 -49.60 45.16 -44.31
N LYS A 694 -49.99 45.42 -43.05
CA LYS A 694 -51.25 46.10 -42.71
C LYS A 694 -51.26 47.57 -43.14
N LYS A 695 -50.12 48.26 -43.07
CA LYS A 695 -49.97 49.65 -43.58
C LYS A 695 -50.05 49.75 -45.11
N ASP A 696 -49.68 48.69 -45.84
CA ASP A 696 -49.72 48.67 -47.30
C ASP A 696 -51.12 48.31 -47.86
N LEU A 697 -51.99 47.75 -47.00
CA LEU A 697 -53.36 47.33 -47.31
C LEU A 697 -54.42 48.43 -47.08
N VAL A 698 -54.08 49.46 -46.32
CA VAL A 698 -54.82 50.73 -46.19
C VAL A 698 -54.29 51.70 -47.24
#